data_AF-A0A936EEY3-F1
#
_entry.id   AF-A0A936EEY3-F1
#
_cell.length_a   1.000
_cell.length_b   1.000
_cell.length_c   1.000
_cell.angle_alpha   90.00
_cell.angle_beta   90.00
_cell.angle_gamma   90.00
#
_symmetry.space_group_name_H-M   'P 1'
#
loop_
_entity.id
_entity.type
_entity.pdbx_description
1 polymer ?
#
loop_
_entity_poly.entity_id
_entity_poly.type
_entity_poly.pdbx_seq_one_letter_code
_entity_poly.pdbx_strand_id
1 'polypeptide(L)'
;MSMRRFPWPFLRVAFAPGILSSFAYLASAVPTINSQPREDTFFPGQVAGFRVVASGTGQVTYQWYRDNQPIAGAIKDRHYTAAVHGADAGSAYKVVVTDDTGTVTSAAGHIRMSAYRAAEALPLPDTATARYHLDAVSGSDASGDGSAAKPYQTFARVRPLLRGGEVVVFAAGDYGNLSFNYTGGEITTPYTDWVTLMAAPGATPRIGQFYAHGNWNNSRVVYNGNFEFRLRLHGFLITDGVRIADGDLIRIERCAIRRIGPWSGSEADIGKAAVSVRAGRSITVEDCDITETAVGIGARGNDLVFRRNHIHEICHDGVQLTGCDQVLVEGNRIHNLDDGEDDIAPPVWNRHCDGLHLYPEADAAPVDANVGVTIRGNTIFHCEAMGIMFQNRETKIHVSRDFVVENNVFGPSGGFSIHFKDYCHSFVFRHNSMLHVENDSFVGRYRTLACASSAVGLPTYAASSGVQIYNNIFHGQDTNWGWINPLHAERFDHNLYHRWDAALAQGEAAIVTGQDPFADAASFDGRLVSGSAAIDNGSAVDPIGIDLRGAARDARPDIGAHEFVPTSPYAAWAAAAGLTGAEALLSADPDGDGLSNLLEYALGGSPLLPSIAPTPSVIFSDGAGAFSHRRNKTAAVTFAYETSTDLSTWAPLVVTPSVVTGDVDGDGKVELLRVLAPISAGETRKFVRLVVTTAP
;
A
#
# COMPACT_ATOMS: atom_id res chain seq x y z
N MET A 1 23.20 -30.76 -46.34
CA MET A 1 22.42 -31.43 -45.27
C MET A 1 22.45 -30.53 -44.04
N SER A 2 21.27 -30.07 -43.60
CA SER A 2 20.91 -29.60 -42.24
C SER A 2 21.81 -28.63 -41.44
N MET A 3 21.50 -27.33 -41.55
CA MET A 3 21.02 -26.41 -40.48
C MET A 3 21.35 -26.71 -38.99
N ARG A 4 21.95 -25.75 -38.24
CA ARG A 4 21.26 -24.84 -37.27
C ARG A 4 22.23 -23.93 -36.49
N ARG A 5 21.71 -22.73 -36.17
CA ARG A 5 22.33 -21.51 -35.58
C ARG A 5 22.50 -21.60 -34.05
N PHE A 6 23.37 -20.75 -33.48
CA PHE A 6 23.02 -19.73 -32.46
C PHE A 6 24.04 -18.57 -32.45
N PRO A 7 23.64 -17.29 -32.26
CA PRO A 7 24.51 -16.12 -32.43
C PRO A 7 24.79 -15.36 -31.13
N TRP A 8 26.06 -15.09 -30.80
CA TRP A 8 26.51 -13.92 -30.00
C TRP A 8 27.97 -13.63 -30.36
N PRO A 9 28.37 -12.41 -30.78
CA PRO A 9 29.78 -12.10 -31.01
C PRO A 9 30.34 -11.19 -29.90
N PHE A 10 31.36 -11.65 -29.18
CA PHE A 10 32.42 -10.76 -28.71
C PHE A 10 33.58 -10.83 -29.71
N LEU A 11 33.96 -9.65 -30.19
CA LEU A 11 35.02 -9.33 -31.13
C LEU A 11 36.40 -9.83 -30.65
N ARG A 12 37.14 -10.58 -31.49
CA ARG A 12 38.60 -10.74 -31.38
C ARG A 12 39.26 -9.93 -32.50
N VAL A 13 40.11 -8.97 -32.15
CA VAL A 13 40.92 -8.20 -33.10
C VAL A 13 42.30 -8.85 -33.23
N ALA A 14 42.70 -9.20 -34.45
CA ALA A 14 44.08 -9.47 -34.81
C ALA A 14 44.55 -8.35 -35.75
N PHE A 15 45.67 -7.69 -35.42
CA PHE A 15 46.23 -6.61 -36.24
C PHE A 15 47.17 -7.16 -37.32
N ALA A 16 47.00 -6.68 -38.55
CA ALA A 16 48.05 -6.64 -39.57
C ALA A 16 48.43 -5.16 -39.82
N PRO A 17 49.71 -4.84 -40.11
CA PRO A 17 50.14 -3.46 -40.25
C PRO A 17 49.78 -2.92 -41.65
N GLY A 18 49.11 -1.76 -41.73
CA GLY A 18 49.09 -0.99 -42.99
C GLY A 18 47.85 -0.14 -43.35
N ILE A 19 46.77 -0.09 -42.56
CA ILE A 19 45.62 0.78 -42.87
C ILE A 19 45.17 1.54 -41.62
N LEU A 20 45.36 2.86 -41.63
CA LEU A 20 44.69 3.79 -40.70
C LEU A 20 43.34 4.17 -41.31
N SER A 21 42.30 3.43 -40.92
CA SER A 21 40.92 3.93 -40.97
C SER A 21 40.23 3.53 -39.67
N SER A 22 40.07 4.49 -38.76
CA SER A 22 39.18 4.33 -37.62
C SER A 22 37.73 4.42 -38.14
N PHE A 23 37.04 3.30 -38.23
CA PHE A 23 35.58 3.34 -38.21
C PHE A 23 35.16 3.42 -36.75
N ALA A 24 34.69 4.59 -36.32
CA ALA A 24 33.91 4.70 -35.09
C ALA A 24 32.51 4.16 -35.41
N TYR A 25 32.14 3.02 -34.81
CA TYR A 25 30.76 2.56 -34.81
C TYR A 25 30.03 3.31 -33.70
N LEU A 26 29.26 4.34 -34.06
CA LEU A 26 28.23 4.87 -33.17
C LEU A 26 27.12 3.81 -33.14
N ALA A 27 27.10 3.00 -32.09
CA ALA A 27 25.92 2.21 -31.79
C ALA A 27 24.79 3.21 -31.51
N SER A 28 23.82 3.26 -32.42
CA SER A 28 22.55 3.93 -32.19
C SER A 28 21.88 3.24 -31.01
N ALA A 29 22.01 3.83 -29.83
CA ALA A 29 21.32 3.36 -28.64
C ALA A 29 19.85 3.76 -28.80
N VAL A 30 18.96 2.77 -28.83
CA VAL A 30 17.51 2.99 -28.60
C VAL A 30 17.32 3.74 -27.27
N PRO A 31 16.15 4.37 -27.02
CA PRO A 31 15.94 5.08 -25.77
C PRO A 31 16.18 4.15 -24.58
N THR A 32 16.70 4.70 -23.49
CA THR A 32 16.89 3.99 -22.22
C THR A 32 15.72 4.31 -21.29
N ILE A 33 15.10 3.27 -20.72
CA ILE A 33 14.12 3.44 -19.64
C ILE A 33 14.88 3.48 -18.31
N ASN A 34 14.89 4.65 -17.69
CA ASN A 34 15.57 4.92 -16.42
C ASN A 34 14.69 4.56 -15.21
N SER A 35 13.36 4.51 -15.39
CA SER A 35 12.41 4.08 -14.38
C SER A 35 11.22 3.35 -15.01
N GLN A 36 10.93 2.15 -14.53
CA GLN A 36 9.82 1.31 -15.02
C GLN A 36 8.49 1.70 -14.34
N PRO A 37 7.34 1.50 -15.02
CA PRO A 37 6.03 1.54 -14.36
C PRO A 37 5.99 0.51 -13.23
N ARG A 38 5.64 0.94 -12.01
CA ARG A 38 5.59 0.06 -10.84
C ARG A 38 4.23 -0.63 -10.73
N GLU A 39 4.22 -1.84 -10.18
CA GLU A 39 2.99 -2.45 -9.68
C GLU A 39 2.53 -1.71 -8.43
N ASP A 40 1.22 -1.56 -8.27
CA ASP A 40 0.69 -0.87 -7.12
C ASP A 40 -0.66 -1.45 -6.66
N THR A 41 -0.95 -1.30 -5.37
CA THR A 41 -2.19 -1.75 -4.73
C THR A 41 -3.13 -0.57 -4.57
N PHE A 42 -4.29 -0.67 -5.21
CA PHE A 42 -5.34 0.33 -5.19
C PHE A 42 -6.59 -0.23 -4.51
N PHE A 43 -7.40 0.68 -3.98
CA PHE A 43 -8.73 0.36 -3.51
C PHE A 43 -9.80 0.74 -4.55
N PRO A 44 -10.98 0.08 -4.53
CA PRO A 44 -12.06 0.37 -5.47
C PRO A 44 -12.49 1.84 -5.48
N GLY A 45 -12.41 2.48 -6.64
CA GLY A 45 -12.78 3.89 -6.84
C GLY A 45 -11.60 4.85 -6.93
N GLN A 46 -10.38 4.41 -6.60
CA GLN A 46 -9.17 5.21 -6.79
C GLN A 46 -8.75 5.28 -8.26
N VAL A 47 -8.06 6.34 -8.64
CA VAL A 47 -7.44 6.44 -9.98
C VAL A 47 -6.02 5.89 -9.88
N ALA A 48 -5.67 4.95 -10.77
CA ALA A 48 -4.29 4.43 -10.82
C ALA A 48 -3.42 5.34 -11.70
N GLY A 49 -2.29 5.78 -11.16
CA GLY A 49 -1.25 6.51 -11.88
C GLY A 49 -0.07 5.61 -12.24
N PHE A 50 0.29 5.56 -13.52
CA PHE A 50 1.50 4.90 -14.02
C PHE A 50 2.45 5.93 -14.63
N ARG A 51 3.74 5.81 -14.32
CA ARG A 51 4.79 6.68 -14.84
C ARG A 51 5.98 5.89 -15.37
N VAL A 52 6.60 6.42 -16.42
CA VAL A 52 7.91 5.99 -16.92
C VAL A 52 8.85 7.18 -16.95
N VAL A 53 10.15 6.94 -16.79
CA VAL A 53 11.18 7.94 -17.08
C VAL A 53 12.10 7.33 -18.11
N ALA A 54 12.29 8.01 -19.23
CA ALA A 54 13.15 7.55 -20.30
C ALA A 54 14.00 8.69 -20.86
N SER A 55 15.20 8.35 -21.29
CA SER A 55 16.13 9.25 -21.98
C SER A 55 16.43 8.69 -23.36
N GLY A 56 16.40 9.55 -24.37
CA GLY A 56 16.67 9.20 -25.75
C GLY A 56 17.37 10.33 -26.49
N THR A 57 17.73 10.08 -27.74
CA THR A 57 18.27 11.07 -28.67
C THR A 57 17.15 11.69 -29.49
N GLY A 58 17.02 13.02 -29.41
CA GLY A 58 15.95 13.75 -30.10
C GLY A 58 14.65 13.78 -29.30
N GLN A 59 13.51 13.85 -29.99
CA GLN A 59 12.21 13.94 -29.35
C GLN A 59 11.75 12.57 -28.84
N VAL A 60 11.62 12.42 -27.53
CA VAL A 60 11.05 11.21 -26.92
C VAL A 60 9.52 11.26 -26.97
N THR A 61 8.92 10.19 -27.47
CA THR A 61 7.46 9.99 -27.56
C THR A 61 7.05 8.71 -26.83
N TYR A 62 5.79 8.67 -26.39
CA TYR A 62 5.27 7.60 -25.54
C TYR A 62 3.98 7.05 -26.13
N GLN A 63 3.70 5.77 -25.89
CA GLN A 63 2.39 5.16 -26.11
C GLN A 63 2.13 4.11 -25.05
N TRP A 64 1.12 4.33 -24.21
CA TRP A 64 0.71 3.38 -23.17
C TRP A 64 -0.18 2.26 -23.74
N TYR A 65 -0.06 1.09 -23.12
CA TYR A 65 -0.82 -0.11 -23.42
C TYR A 65 -1.41 -0.68 -22.13
N ARG A 66 -2.66 -1.13 -22.20
CA ARG A 66 -3.31 -1.94 -21.17
C ARG A 66 -3.53 -3.34 -21.72
N ASP A 67 -3.03 -4.36 -21.05
CA ASP A 67 -3.20 -5.78 -21.45
C ASP A 67 -2.84 -6.02 -22.92
N ASN A 68 -1.74 -5.39 -23.36
CA ASN A 68 -1.20 -5.36 -24.74
C ASN A 68 -2.03 -4.59 -25.79
N GLN A 69 -3.11 -3.90 -25.41
CA GLN A 69 -3.88 -3.03 -26.29
C GLN A 69 -3.49 -1.56 -26.11
N PRO A 70 -3.27 -0.78 -27.20
CA PRO A 70 -2.88 0.62 -27.07
C PRO A 70 -4.01 1.46 -26.49
N ILE A 71 -3.68 2.32 -25.53
CA ILE A 71 -4.62 3.28 -24.93
C ILE A 71 -4.60 4.56 -25.76
N ALA A 72 -5.70 4.85 -26.43
CA ALA A 72 -5.80 6.01 -27.31
C ALA A 72 -5.50 7.33 -26.56
N GLY A 73 -4.60 8.15 -27.10
CA GLY A 73 -4.24 9.46 -26.55
C GLY A 73 -3.29 9.44 -25.34
N ALA A 74 -2.92 8.27 -24.82
CA ALA A 74 -1.98 8.14 -23.72
C ALA A 74 -0.53 8.23 -24.24
N ILE A 75 -0.11 9.47 -24.56
CA ILE A 75 1.17 9.78 -25.24
C ILE A 75 2.18 10.55 -24.38
N LYS A 76 1.93 10.62 -23.06
CA LYS A 76 2.82 11.28 -22.10
C LYS A 76 3.65 10.25 -21.33
N ASP A 77 4.65 10.72 -20.61
CA ASP A 77 5.45 9.93 -19.66
C ASP A 77 4.62 9.39 -18.48
N ARG A 78 3.36 9.84 -18.34
CA ARG A 78 2.38 9.39 -17.35
C ARG A 78 1.06 8.97 -18.00
N HIS A 79 0.40 7.99 -17.39
CA HIS A 79 -0.97 7.59 -17.68
C HIS A 79 -1.78 7.46 -16.39
N TYR A 80 -3.00 8.01 -16.38
CA TYR A 80 -3.94 7.84 -15.28
C TYR A 80 -5.15 7.07 -15.80
N THR A 81 -5.60 6.08 -15.04
CA THR A 81 -6.79 5.28 -15.38
C THR A 81 -8.08 6.04 -15.05
N ALA A 82 -9.23 5.49 -15.43
CA ALA A 82 -10.47 5.80 -14.73
C ALA A 82 -10.41 5.21 -13.30
N ALA A 83 -11.40 5.52 -12.46
CA ALA A 83 -11.55 4.88 -11.17
C ALA A 83 -11.52 3.34 -11.30
N VAL A 84 -10.59 2.69 -10.59
CA VAL A 84 -10.35 1.25 -10.67
C VAL A 84 -11.39 0.48 -9.87
N HIS A 85 -11.77 -0.70 -10.35
CA HIS A 85 -12.73 -1.59 -9.68
C HIS A 85 -12.16 -3.01 -9.60
N GLY A 86 -12.87 -3.91 -8.92
CA GLY A 86 -12.41 -5.29 -8.74
C GLY A 86 -12.07 -6.03 -10.05
N ALA A 87 -12.73 -5.68 -11.16
CA ALA A 87 -12.46 -6.24 -12.48
C ALA A 87 -11.15 -5.75 -13.13
N ASP A 88 -10.55 -4.67 -12.62
CA ASP A 88 -9.27 -4.14 -13.10
C ASP A 88 -8.07 -4.84 -12.41
N ALA A 89 -8.32 -5.70 -11.41
CA ALA A 89 -7.28 -6.46 -10.73
C ALA A 89 -6.47 -7.31 -11.73
N GLY A 90 -5.15 -7.16 -11.67
CA GLY A 90 -4.19 -7.87 -12.52
C GLY A 90 -3.92 -7.21 -13.86
N SER A 91 -4.69 -6.19 -14.28
CA SER A 91 -4.45 -5.49 -15.55
C SER A 91 -3.03 -4.93 -15.61
N ALA A 92 -2.37 -5.19 -16.75
CA ALA A 92 -0.97 -4.86 -17.00
C ALA A 92 -0.85 -3.58 -17.83
N TYR A 93 -0.13 -2.59 -17.30
CA TYR A 93 0.17 -1.34 -17.97
C TYR A 93 1.64 -1.26 -18.36
N LYS A 94 1.90 -1.08 -19.64
CA LYS A 94 3.26 -0.90 -20.17
C LYS A 94 3.29 0.25 -21.17
N VAL A 95 4.46 0.81 -21.40
CA VAL A 95 4.64 1.92 -22.34
C VAL A 95 5.74 1.59 -23.33
N VAL A 96 5.48 1.93 -24.59
CA VAL A 96 6.49 1.96 -25.64
C VAL A 96 7.03 3.37 -25.72
N VAL A 97 8.34 3.50 -25.55
CA VAL A 97 9.07 4.76 -25.68
C VAL A 97 9.77 4.75 -27.03
N THR A 98 9.69 5.85 -27.76
CA THR A 98 10.28 6.00 -29.10
C THR A 98 11.04 7.32 -29.19
N ASP A 99 12.22 7.29 -29.78
CA ASP A 99 12.99 8.48 -30.16
C ASP A 99 13.50 8.33 -31.61
N ASP A 100 14.42 9.20 -32.03
CA ASP A 100 14.95 9.20 -33.40
C ASP A 100 15.82 7.97 -33.72
N THR A 101 16.26 7.23 -32.70
CA THR A 101 17.15 6.06 -32.85
C THR A 101 16.41 4.73 -32.72
N GLY A 102 15.21 4.71 -32.13
CA GLY A 102 14.33 3.54 -32.18
C GLY A 102 13.32 3.48 -31.05
N THR A 103 12.95 2.26 -30.66
CA THR A 103 11.88 2.02 -29.68
C THR A 103 12.32 1.04 -28.59
N VAL A 104 11.93 1.31 -27.35
CA VAL A 104 12.08 0.41 -26.20
C VAL A 104 10.72 0.23 -25.52
N THR A 105 10.43 -0.97 -25.02
CA THR A 105 9.19 -1.25 -24.27
C THR A 105 9.50 -1.45 -22.80
N SER A 106 8.70 -0.85 -21.92
CA SER A 106 8.84 -1.02 -20.48
C SER A 106 8.46 -2.42 -20.01
N ALA A 107 8.88 -2.77 -18.81
CA ALA A 107 8.20 -3.78 -18.01
C ALA A 107 6.75 -3.34 -17.72
N ALA A 108 5.89 -4.30 -17.34
CA ALA A 108 4.51 -4.00 -16.99
C ALA A 108 4.40 -3.64 -15.49
N GLY A 109 3.66 -2.59 -15.19
CA GLY A 109 3.09 -2.35 -13.87
C GLY A 109 1.68 -2.95 -13.80
N HIS A 110 1.32 -3.55 -12.68
CA HIS A 110 0.03 -4.22 -12.48
C HIS A 110 -0.82 -3.50 -11.44
N ILE A 111 -2.14 -3.49 -11.67
CA ILE A 111 -3.11 -3.12 -10.64
C ILE A 111 -3.30 -4.31 -9.70
N ARG A 112 -3.04 -4.11 -8.41
CA ARG A 112 -3.49 -5.02 -7.35
C ARG A 112 -4.66 -4.36 -6.64
N MET A 113 -5.67 -5.14 -6.28
CA MET A 113 -6.83 -4.62 -5.54
C MET A 113 -6.73 -4.98 -4.07
N SER A 114 -6.94 -4.00 -3.20
CA SER A 114 -7.16 -4.21 -1.77
C SER A 114 -8.62 -4.00 -1.42
N ALA A 115 -9.09 -4.67 -0.38
CA ALA A 115 -10.43 -4.48 0.16
C ALA A 115 -10.39 -3.46 1.29
N TYR A 116 -11.36 -2.54 1.29
CA TYR A 116 -11.61 -1.69 2.44
C TYR A 116 -11.99 -2.55 3.65
N ARG A 117 -11.37 -2.32 4.82
CA ARG A 117 -11.98 -2.80 6.07
C ARG A 117 -13.38 -2.22 6.18
N ALA A 118 -14.36 -3.07 6.46
CA ALA A 118 -15.72 -2.62 6.69
C ALA A 118 -15.83 -1.98 8.08
N ALA A 119 -15.64 -0.66 8.18
CA ALA A 119 -16.21 0.19 9.23
C ALA A 119 -16.17 1.70 8.86
N GLU A 120 -17.25 2.41 9.19
CA GLU A 120 -17.41 3.88 9.37
C GLU A 120 -17.69 4.83 8.19
N ALA A 121 -17.62 4.44 6.91
CA ALA A 121 -18.17 5.31 5.87
C ALA A 121 -19.71 5.23 5.87
N LEU A 122 -20.41 6.37 5.85
CA LEU A 122 -21.85 6.37 5.62
C LEU A 122 -22.14 5.60 4.33
N PRO A 123 -23.11 4.67 4.27
CA PRO A 123 -23.49 4.06 3.00
C PRO A 123 -23.83 5.16 1.99
N LEU A 124 -23.37 5.02 0.75
CA LEU A 124 -23.81 5.95 -0.29
C LEU A 124 -25.28 5.69 -0.60
N PRO A 125 -26.09 6.74 -0.82
CA PRO A 125 -27.42 6.59 -1.36
C PRO A 125 -27.38 5.94 -2.75
N ASP A 126 -28.42 5.16 -3.08
CA ASP A 126 -28.58 4.68 -4.45
C ASP A 126 -28.80 5.86 -5.40
N THR A 127 -28.05 5.92 -6.49
CA THR A 127 -28.20 6.94 -7.54
C THR A 127 -29.61 7.00 -8.11
N ALA A 128 -30.39 5.91 -8.04
CA ALA A 128 -31.80 5.89 -8.44
C ALA A 128 -32.71 6.75 -7.53
N THR A 129 -32.25 7.08 -6.32
CA THR A 129 -32.97 7.94 -5.36
C THR A 129 -32.63 9.42 -5.53
N ALA A 130 -31.76 9.77 -6.49
CA ALA A 130 -31.31 11.13 -6.70
C ALA A 130 -32.47 12.07 -7.03
N ARG A 131 -32.49 13.20 -6.32
CA ARG A 131 -33.50 14.24 -6.53
C ARG A 131 -33.18 15.07 -7.76
N TYR A 132 -31.89 15.30 -8.01
CA TYR A 132 -31.40 16.12 -9.12
C TYR A 132 -30.30 15.39 -9.90
N HIS A 133 -30.41 15.44 -11.22
CA HIS A 133 -29.40 14.99 -12.17
C HIS A 133 -28.87 16.18 -12.95
N LEU A 134 -27.55 16.20 -13.14
CA LEU A 134 -26.85 17.21 -13.91
C LEU A 134 -26.12 16.56 -15.08
N ASP A 135 -26.18 17.21 -16.23
CA ASP A 135 -25.41 16.86 -17.42
C ASP A 135 -24.92 18.16 -18.09
N ALA A 136 -23.62 18.43 -18.03
CA ALA A 136 -23.03 19.65 -18.56
C ALA A 136 -23.19 19.79 -20.09
N VAL A 137 -23.36 18.67 -20.80
CA VAL A 137 -23.41 18.60 -22.27
C VAL A 137 -24.85 18.60 -22.77
N SER A 138 -25.69 17.73 -22.22
CA SER A 138 -27.06 17.51 -22.71
C SER A 138 -28.16 18.15 -21.85
N GLY A 139 -27.82 18.60 -20.64
CA GLY A 139 -28.75 19.23 -19.71
C GLY A 139 -29.16 20.65 -20.11
N SER A 140 -30.21 21.16 -19.47
CA SER A 140 -30.71 22.53 -19.69
C SER A 140 -31.19 23.16 -18.40
N ASP A 141 -30.65 24.32 -18.02
CA ASP A 141 -31.15 25.05 -16.85
C ASP A 141 -32.50 25.74 -17.09
N ALA A 142 -32.81 26.04 -18.35
CA ALA A 142 -34.05 26.69 -18.77
C ALA A 142 -35.23 25.72 -18.89
N SER A 143 -34.97 24.50 -19.37
CA SER A 143 -36.03 23.52 -19.69
C SER A 143 -35.92 22.19 -18.95
N GLY A 144 -34.80 21.94 -18.25
CA GLY A 144 -34.63 20.78 -17.38
C GLY A 144 -35.53 20.87 -16.15
N ASP A 145 -35.91 19.71 -15.63
CA ASP A 145 -36.66 19.57 -14.37
C ASP A 145 -35.83 18.89 -13.28
N GLY A 146 -34.58 18.55 -13.58
CA GLY A 146 -33.65 17.89 -12.66
C GLY A 146 -33.83 16.38 -12.59
N SER A 147 -34.81 15.79 -13.29
CA SER A 147 -34.90 14.34 -13.42
C SER A 147 -33.79 13.79 -14.32
N ALA A 148 -33.51 12.49 -14.22
CA ALA A 148 -32.56 11.81 -15.12
C ALA A 148 -32.90 11.97 -16.61
N ALA A 149 -34.19 12.11 -16.94
CA ALA A 149 -34.66 12.29 -18.32
C ALA A 149 -34.52 13.73 -18.84
N LYS A 150 -34.49 14.71 -17.94
CA LYS A 150 -34.36 16.14 -18.27
C LYS A 150 -33.44 16.82 -17.24
N PRO A 151 -32.14 16.49 -17.26
CA PRO A 151 -31.20 16.97 -16.27
C PRO A 151 -31.01 18.49 -16.37
N TYR A 152 -30.63 19.10 -15.25
CA TYR A 152 -30.11 20.47 -15.25
C TYR A 152 -28.71 20.51 -15.88
N GLN A 153 -28.30 21.67 -16.36
CA GLN A 153 -26.99 21.83 -16.99
C GLN A 153 -25.91 22.19 -15.96
N THR A 154 -26.23 23.06 -15.01
CA THR A 154 -25.24 23.62 -14.08
C THR A 154 -25.58 23.37 -12.62
N PHE A 155 -24.55 23.35 -11.77
CA PHE A 155 -24.74 23.29 -10.32
C PHE A 155 -25.35 24.57 -9.75
N ALA A 156 -25.08 25.72 -10.36
CA ALA A 156 -25.66 26.99 -9.94
C ALA A 156 -27.19 26.97 -9.98
N ARG A 157 -27.78 26.19 -10.90
CA ARG A 157 -29.24 25.99 -10.98
C ARG A 157 -29.79 25.18 -9.82
N VAL A 158 -29.07 24.14 -9.38
CA VAL A 158 -29.52 23.21 -8.35
C VAL A 158 -29.24 23.69 -6.94
N ARG A 159 -28.11 24.36 -6.72
CA ARG A 159 -27.66 24.84 -5.41
C ARG A 159 -28.74 25.51 -4.54
N PRO A 160 -29.53 26.48 -5.01
CA PRO A 160 -30.56 27.13 -4.17
C PRO A 160 -31.76 26.22 -3.86
N LEU A 161 -31.93 25.11 -4.59
CA LEU A 161 -33.00 24.15 -4.38
C LEU A 161 -32.66 23.12 -3.29
N LEU A 162 -31.38 23.01 -2.91
CA LEU A 162 -30.89 21.95 -2.05
C LEU A 162 -31.49 21.99 -0.64
N ARG A 163 -31.83 20.81 -0.12
CA ARG A 163 -32.30 20.55 1.25
C ARG A 163 -31.56 19.35 1.83
N GLY A 164 -31.50 19.28 3.16
CA GLY A 164 -30.89 18.12 3.82
C GLY A 164 -31.57 16.81 3.42
N GLY A 165 -30.76 15.78 3.14
CA GLY A 165 -31.18 14.47 2.68
C GLY A 165 -31.17 14.31 1.15
N GLU A 166 -30.94 15.38 0.39
CA GLU A 166 -30.96 15.32 -1.07
C GLU A 166 -29.66 14.81 -1.67
N VAL A 167 -29.82 14.10 -2.79
CA VAL A 167 -28.75 13.52 -3.59
C VAL A 167 -28.77 14.14 -4.98
N VAL A 168 -27.59 14.57 -5.42
CA VAL A 168 -27.34 15.17 -6.74
C VAL A 168 -26.36 14.29 -7.49
N VAL A 169 -26.79 13.79 -8.66
CA VAL A 169 -25.97 12.93 -9.52
C VAL A 169 -25.43 13.72 -10.71
N PHE A 170 -24.13 13.64 -10.93
CA PHE A 170 -23.44 14.36 -12.01
C PHE A 170 -23.00 13.39 -13.10
N ALA A 171 -23.49 13.57 -14.32
CA ALA A 171 -22.95 12.91 -15.51
C ALA A 171 -21.54 13.42 -15.82
N ALA A 172 -20.82 12.73 -16.71
CA ALA A 172 -19.51 13.19 -17.16
C ALA A 172 -19.62 14.57 -17.83
N GLY A 173 -18.72 15.48 -17.49
CA GLY A 173 -18.78 16.87 -17.94
C GLY A 173 -17.98 17.79 -17.05
N ASP A 174 -17.81 19.04 -17.47
CA ASP A 174 -17.15 20.09 -16.69
C ASP A 174 -18.20 21.00 -16.06
N TYR A 175 -18.20 21.10 -14.73
CA TYR A 175 -19.18 21.88 -13.98
C TYR A 175 -18.59 23.15 -13.37
N GLY A 176 -17.35 23.51 -13.73
CA GLY A 176 -16.66 24.66 -13.14
C GLY A 176 -16.46 24.48 -11.63
N ASN A 177 -16.63 25.54 -10.85
CA ASN A 177 -16.48 25.47 -9.39
C ASN A 177 -17.78 25.06 -8.71
N LEU A 178 -17.68 24.20 -7.70
CA LEU A 178 -18.78 23.91 -6.80
C LEU A 178 -18.54 24.68 -5.50
N SER A 179 -19.37 25.69 -5.24
CA SER A 179 -19.22 26.52 -4.04
C SER A 179 -20.46 26.53 -3.15
N PHE A 180 -20.17 26.54 -1.86
CA PHE A 180 -21.07 26.55 -0.71
C PHE A 180 -20.60 27.67 0.21
N ASN A 181 -20.89 28.92 -0.16
CA ASN A 181 -20.38 30.11 0.54
C ASN A 181 -21.46 30.80 1.39
N TYR A 182 -21.33 30.71 2.71
CA TYR A 182 -22.22 31.38 3.66
C TYR A 182 -22.03 32.90 3.68
N THR A 183 -20.79 33.40 3.79
CA THR A 183 -20.54 34.85 3.80
C THR A 183 -20.84 35.51 2.47
N GLY A 184 -20.76 34.77 1.36
CA GLY A 184 -21.18 35.21 0.03
C GLY A 184 -22.70 35.12 -0.21
N GLY A 185 -23.46 34.59 0.74
CA GLY A 185 -24.92 34.45 0.62
C GLY A 185 -25.40 33.34 -0.33
N GLU A 186 -24.51 32.45 -0.77
CA GLU A 186 -24.88 31.31 -1.63
C GLU A 186 -25.67 30.25 -0.86
N ILE A 187 -25.43 30.16 0.45
CA ILE A 187 -26.24 29.43 1.42
C ILE A 187 -26.48 30.37 2.59
N THR A 188 -27.68 30.37 3.16
CA THR A 188 -28.03 31.24 4.28
C THR A 188 -28.35 30.48 5.56
N THR A 189 -28.53 29.16 5.48
CA THR A 189 -28.82 28.29 6.63
C THR A 189 -28.10 26.95 6.50
N PRO A 190 -27.59 26.37 7.60
CA PRO A 190 -27.12 24.98 7.66
C PRO A 190 -28.15 23.98 7.12
N TYR A 191 -27.67 22.85 6.56
CA TYR A 191 -28.57 21.75 6.19
C TYR A 191 -28.91 20.92 7.43
N THR A 192 -30.17 20.47 7.50
CA THR A 192 -30.67 19.63 8.61
C THR A 192 -30.25 18.17 8.51
N ASP A 193 -29.75 17.76 7.35
CA ASP A 193 -29.24 16.42 7.04
C ASP A 193 -28.24 16.52 5.86
N TRP A 194 -27.55 15.42 5.53
CA TRP A 194 -26.52 15.37 4.50
C TRP A 194 -27.06 15.74 3.12
N VAL A 195 -26.34 16.62 2.43
CA VAL A 195 -26.46 16.80 0.98
C VAL A 195 -25.32 16.03 0.31
N THR A 196 -25.67 15.09 -0.57
CA THR A 196 -24.70 14.25 -1.28
C THR A 196 -24.58 14.69 -2.73
N LEU A 197 -23.40 15.16 -3.12
CA LEU A 197 -23.01 15.38 -4.51
C LEU A 197 -22.17 14.18 -4.96
N MET A 198 -22.63 13.44 -5.96
CA MET A 198 -21.93 12.24 -6.42
C MET A 198 -21.87 12.10 -7.93
N ALA A 199 -20.76 11.55 -8.43
CA ALA A 199 -20.66 11.12 -9.81
C ALA A 199 -21.69 10.03 -10.15
N ALA A 200 -22.22 10.08 -11.37
CA ALA A 200 -22.98 8.97 -11.92
C ALA A 200 -22.08 7.72 -12.06
N PRO A 201 -22.64 6.50 -11.99
CA PRO A 201 -21.85 5.28 -12.10
C PRO A 201 -21.02 5.27 -13.39
N GLY A 202 -19.70 5.06 -13.28
CA GLY A 202 -18.77 5.05 -14.41
C GLY A 202 -18.45 6.43 -15.01
N ALA A 203 -19.01 7.52 -14.50
CA ALA A 203 -18.68 8.88 -14.92
C ALA A 203 -17.52 9.47 -14.13
N THR A 204 -16.81 10.43 -14.72
CA THR A 204 -15.78 11.24 -14.05
C THR A 204 -16.10 12.72 -14.26
N PRO A 205 -17.07 13.28 -13.52
CA PRO A 205 -17.38 14.70 -13.58
C PRO A 205 -16.16 15.51 -13.12
N ARG A 206 -15.84 16.56 -13.88
CA ARG A 206 -14.74 17.46 -13.62
C ARG A 206 -15.25 18.74 -12.96
N ILE A 207 -14.55 19.19 -11.93
CA ILE A 207 -14.73 20.50 -11.32
C ILE A 207 -13.39 21.23 -11.23
N GLY A 208 -13.45 22.56 -11.20
CA GLY A 208 -12.32 23.42 -10.86
C GLY A 208 -11.99 23.25 -9.38
N GLN A 209 -12.64 24.03 -8.53
CA GLN A 209 -12.47 24.00 -7.08
C GLN A 209 -13.77 23.57 -6.38
N PHE A 210 -13.64 22.77 -5.32
CA PHE A 210 -14.71 22.62 -4.32
C PHE A 210 -14.46 23.60 -3.18
N TYR A 211 -15.46 24.42 -2.85
CA TYR A 211 -15.32 25.47 -1.86
C TYR A 211 -16.47 25.45 -0.85
N ALA A 212 -16.18 25.16 0.42
CA ALA A 212 -17.12 25.27 1.53
C ALA A 212 -16.62 26.34 2.51
N HIS A 213 -17.34 27.45 2.60
CA HIS A 213 -16.88 28.63 3.33
C HIS A 213 -17.97 29.11 4.29
N GLY A 214 -17.77 28.82 5.57
CA GLY A 214 -18.61 29.26 6.68
C GLY A 214 -18.38 30.73 7.02
N ASN A 215 -18.45 31.09 8.30
CA ASN A 215 -18.24 32.45 8.80
C ASN A 215 -16.77 32.68 9.20
N TRP A 216 -15.85 32.35 8.29
CA TRP A 216 -14.42 32.50 8.52
C TRP A 216 -13.99 33.97 8.39
N ASN A 217 -13.18 34.44 9.33
CA ASN A 217 -12.43 35.69 9.20
C ASN A 217 -10.99 35.49 9.70
N ASN A 218 -10.01 36.14 9.07
CA ASN A 218 -8.58 35.98 9.40
C ASN A 218 -8.21 36.52 10.80
N SER A 219 -9.14 37.13 11.53
CA SER A 219 -8.96 37.62 12.91
C SER A 219 -9.37 36.61 13.98
N ARG A 220 -9.96 35.46 13.61
CA ARG A 220 -10.41 34.42 14.55
C ARG A 220 -9.29 33.41 14.79
N VAL A 221 -8.78 33.39 16.02
CA VAL A 221 -8.03 32.26 16.59
C VAL A 221 -9.04 31.17 16.97
N VAL A 222 -9.79 30.68 15.99
CA VAL A 222 -10.81 29.65 16.21
C VAL A 222 -10.39 28.46 15.37
N TYR A 223 -9.96 27.37 16.02
CA TYR A 223 -9.57 26.13 15.37
C TYR A 223 -10.79 25.22 15.07
N ASN A 224 -11.97 25.60 15.55
CA ASN A 224 -13.17 24.78 15.46
C ASN A 224 -14.12 25.28 14.37
N GLY A 225 -14.53 24.39 13.47
CA GLY A 225 -15.56 24.70 12.48
C GLY A 225 -16.91 24.91 13.15
N ASN A 226 -17.53 26.07 12.92
CA ASN A 226 -18.81 26.41 13.54
C ASN A 226 -19.98 26.37 12.57
N PHE A 227 -19.73 26.42 11.26
CA PHE A 227 -20.78 26.35 10.27
C PHE A 227 -21.03 24.89 9.86
N GLU A 228 -22.16 24.36 10.33
CA GLU A 228 -22.57 23.00 10.04
C GLU A 228 -23.02 22.86 8.58
N PHE A 229 -22.16 22.26 7.76
CA PHE A 229 -22.41 22.11 6.33
C PHE A 229 -23.15 20.82 6.00
N ARG A 230 -22.79 19.67 6.58
CA ARG A 230 -23.31 18.34 6.19
C ARG A 230 -23.22 18.11 4.68
N LEU A 231 -22.01 18.18 4.15
CA LEU A 231 -21.73 18.02 2.72
C LEU A 231 -20.94 16.76 2.44
N ARG A 232 -21.39 15.97 1.49
CA ARG A 232 -20.66 14.79 1.00
C ARG A 232 -20.37 14.95 -0.49
N LEU A 233 -19.10 14.94 -0.87
CA LEU A 233 -18.63 14.99 -2.25
C LEU A 233 -18.00 13.64 -2.62
N HIS A 234 -18.46 13.02 -3.70
CA HIS A 234 -18.08 11.66 -4.07
C HIS A 234 -17.75 11.49 -5.57
N GLY A 235 -16.55 10.99 -5.90
CA GLY A 235 -16.26 10.52 -7.26
C GLY A 235 -15.86 11.60 -8.27
N PHE A 236 -15.38 12.77 -7.84
CA PHE A 236 -15.05 13.89 -8.74
C PHE A 236 -13.58 13.93 -9.12
N LEU A 237 -13.30 14.43 -10.33
CA LEU A 237 -11.99 14.99 -10.69
C LEU A 237 -11.98 16.48 -10.33
N ILE A 238 -11.16 16.86 -9.36
CA ILE A 238 -11.03 18.23 -8.83
C ILE A 238 -9.68 18.78 -9.28
N THR A 239 -9.68 19.86 -10.06
CA THR A 239 -8.45 20.35 -10.72
C THR A 239 -7.77 21.53 -10.06
N ASP A 240 -8.47 22.26 -9.19
CA ASP A 240 -7.95 23.38 -8.39
C ASP A 240 -8.29 23.23 -6.89
N GLY A 241 -8.19 22.00 -6.41
CA GLY A 241 -8.27 21.63 -5.00
C GLY A 241 -9.63 21.81 -4.32
N VAL A 242 -9.61 21.49 -3.03
CA VAL A 242 -10.71 21.57 -2.08
C VAL A 242 -10.32 22.59 -1.02
N ARG A 243 -11.21 23.53 -0.72
CA ARG A 243 -10.99 24.50 0.36
C ARG A 243 -12.19 24.55 1.29
N ILE A 244 -11.92 24.27 2.56
CA ILE A 244 -12.87 24.26 3.66
C ILE A 244 -12.42 25.31 4.67
N ALA A 245 -13.32 26.25 5.02
CA ALA A 245 -13.05 27.26 6.03
C ALA A 245 -14.25 27.44 6.97
N ASP A 246 -14.01 27.38 8.29
CA ASP A 246 -15.05 27.43 9.34
C ASP A 246 -16.19 26.41 9.11
N GLY A 247 -15.85 25.23 8.58
CA GLY A 247 -16.82 24.22 8.17
C GLY A 247 -16.86 23.01 9.10
N ASP A 248 -18.05 22.46 9.29
CA ASP A 248 -18.30 21.24 10.07
C ASP A 248 -19.08 20.20 9.25
N LEU A 249 -18.84 18.91 9.51
CA LEU A 249 -19.48 17.76 8.86
C LEU A 249 -19.33 17.77 7.33
N ILE A 250 -18.09 17.60 6.84
CA ILE A 250 -17.80 17.53 5.40
C ILE A 250 -17.00 16.27 5.09
N ARG A 251 -17.43 15.54 4.06
CA ARG A 251 -16.75 14.34 3.57
C ARG A 251 -16.37 14.50 2.11
N ILE A 252 -15.09 14.30 1.81
CA ILE A 252 -14.53 14.25 0.45
C ILE A 252 -14.07 12.81 0.21
N GLU A 253 -14.71 12.13 -0.73
CA GLU A 253 -14.59 10.69 -0.87
C GLU A 253 -14.33 10.28 -2.32
N ARG A 254 -13.40 9.35 -2.55
CA ARG A 254 -13.14 8.77 -3.88
C ARG A 254 -12.96 9.82 -4.97
N CYS A 255 -12.34 10.94 -4.64
CA CYS A 255 -12.06 12.01 -5.59
C CYS A 255 -10.60 11.92 -6.06
N ALA A 256 -10.36 12.29 -7.32
CA ALA A 256 -9.02 12.60 -7.81
C ALA A 256 -8.81 14.10 -7.65
N ILE A 257 -7.87 14.51 -6.81
CA ILE A 257 -7.69 15.90 -6.38
C ILE A 257 -6.29 16.38 -6.78
N ARG A 258 -6.28 17.47 -7.55
CA ARG A 258 -5.08 18.18 -7.99
C ARG A 258 -5.21 19.65 -7.68
N ARG A 259 -4.11 20.38 -7.77
CA ARG A 259 -4.10 21.84 -7.57
C ARG A 259 -3.46 22.52 -8.77
N ILE A 260 -4.01 23.63 -9.26
CA ILE A 260 -3.37 24.34 -10.37
C ILE A 260 -2.04 24.96 -9.88
N GLY A 261 -0.98 24.77 -10.67
CA GLY A 261 0.35 25.30 -10.37
C GLY A 261 0.49 26.82 -10.58
N PRO A 262 1.72 27.37 -10.42
CA PRO A 262 2.95 26.67 -10.01
C PRO A 262 2.91 26.17 -8.56
N TRP A 263 3.76 25.19 -8.25
CA TRP A 263 3.86 24.52 -6.93
C TRP A 263 5.25 24.70 -6.29
N SER A 264 6.14 25.43 -6.96
CA SER A 264 7.51 25.72 -6.53
C SER A 264 7.88 27.15 -6.96
N GLY A 265 9.04 27.64 -6.54
CA GLY A 265 9.54 28.99 -6.87
C GLY A 265 9.11 30.12 -5.93
N SER A 266 8.22 29.90 -4.95
CA SER A 266 7.88 30.88 -3.90
C SER A 266 7.19 30.25 -2.68
N GLU A 267 7.23 30.90 -1.51
CA GLU A 267 6.49 30.46 -0.30
C GLU A 267 4.97 30.32 -0.55
N ALA A 268 4.40 31.21 -1.37
CA ALA A 268 2.98 31.18 -1.69
C ALA A 268 2.61 30.00 -2.58
N ASP A 269 3.51 29.58 -3.47
CA ASP A 269 3.30 28.46 -4.38
C ASP A 269 3.47 27.12 -3.69
N ILE A 270 4.49 26.97 -2.83
CA ILE A 270 4.70 25.75 -2.05
C ILE A 270 3.63 25.55 -0.95
N GLY A 271 2.96 26.61 -0.52
CA GLY A 271 1.86 26.55 0.44
C GLY A 271 0.51 26.10 -0.14
N LYS A 272 0.42 25.82 -1.44
CA LYS A 272 -0.84 25.42 -2.11
C LYS A 272 -1.17 23.96 -1.84
N ALA A 273 -2.12 23.74 -0.93
CA ALA A 273 -2.65 22.40 -0.64
C ALA A 273 -3.73 21.96 -1.65
N ALA A 274 -3.74 20.67 -2.02
CA ALA A 274 -4.84 20.07 -2.77
C ALA A 274 -6.11 20.00 -1.93
N VAL A 275 -6.00 19.68 -0.63
CA VAL A 275 -7.08 19.87 0.34
C VAL A 275 -6.61 20.84 1.43
N SER A 276 -7.27 22.00 1.53
CA SER A 276 -6.99 22.99 2.58
C SER A 276 -8.16 23.07 3.55
N VAL A 277 -7.91 22.71 4.82
CA VAL A 277 -8.86 22.84 5.92
C VAL A 277 -8.38 23.94 6.86
N ARG A 278 -9.19 24.98 7.04
CA ARG A 278 -8.92 26.09 7.96
C ARG A 278 -10.05 26.20 8.97
N ALA A 279 -9.78 25.80 10.21
CA ALA A 279 -10.79 25.67 11.26
C ALA A 279 -11.93 24.74 10.84
N GLY A 280 -11.57 23.49 10.55
CA GLY A 280 -12.53 22.43 10.29
C GLY A 280 -12.95 21.72 11.56
N ARG A 281 -14.17 21.19 11.57
CA ARG A 281 -14.62 20.14 12.50
C ARG A 281 -15.21 18.96 11.75
N SER A 282 -14.98 17.74 12.22
CA SER A 282 -15.58 16.51 11.67
C SER A 282 -15.43 16.43 10.14
N ILE A 283 -14.20 16.61 9.68
CA ILE A 283 -13.84 16.61 8.26
C ILE A 283 -13.20 15.27 7.92
N THR A 284 -13.75 14.60 6.91
CA THR A 284 -13.19 13.35 6.38
C THR A 284 -12.70 13.56 4.96
N VAL A 285 -11.45 13.18 4.69
CA VAL A 285 -10.91 12.98 3.34
C VAL A 285 -10.53 11.52 3.26
N GLU A 286 -11.27 10.74 2.46
CA GLU A 286 -11.02 9.32 2.36
C GLU A 286 -11.05 8.77 0.94
N ASP A 287 -10.27 7.72 0.72
CA ASP A 287 -10.21 6.99 -0.54
C ASP A 287 -9.88 7.88 -1.75
N CYS A 288 -9.27 9.05 -1.53
CA CYS A 288 -8.94 9.99 -2.60
C CYS A 288 -7.57 9.67 -3.21
N ASP A 289 -7.42 10.04 -4.48
CA ASP A 289 -6.14 10.12 -5.18
C ASP A 289 -5.69 11.59 -5.19
N ILE A 290 -4.55 11.91 -4.59
CA ILE A 290 -4.06 13.28 -4.38
C ILE A 290 -2.66 13.40 -4.96
N THR A 291 -2.53 14.19 -6.01
CA THR A 291 -1.27 14.36 -6.75
C THR A 291 -1.20 15.74 -7.41
N GLU A 292 -0.08 16.07 -8.04
CA GLU A 292 0.08 17.30 -8.84
C GLU A 292 -0.30 18.55 -8.01
N THR A 293 0.34 18.71 -6.86
CA THR A 293 0.11 19.81 -5.91
C THR A 293 1.39 20.09 -5.12
N ALA A 294 1.45 21.25 -4.46
CA ALA A 294 2.54 21.55 -3.55
C ALA A 294 2.39 20.82 -2.22
N VAL A 295 1.28 21.00 -1.52
CA VAL A 295 0.93 20.21 -0.31
C VAL A 295 -0.21 19.27 -0.66
N GLY A 296 -0.21 18.03 -0.14
CA GLY A 296 -1.33 17.10 -0.31
C GLY A 296 -2.55 17.59 0.48
N ILE A 297 -2.50 17.43 1.80
CA ILE A 297 -3.55 17.86 2.73
C ILE A 297 -2.96 18.81 3.76
N GLY A 298 -3.39 20.07 3.76
CA GLY A 298 -3.02 21.05 4.78
C GLY A 298 -4.19 21.34 5.70
N ALA A 299 -4.06 21.01 6.98
CA ALA A 299 -5.20 21.01 7.89
C ALA A 299 -4.95 21.74 9.22
N ARG A 300 -6.02 22.40 9.66
CA ARG A 300 -6.16 23.05 10.96
C ARG A 300 -7.57 22.79 11.48
N GLY A 301 -7.66 22.20 12.66
CA GLY A 301 -8.90 22.08 13.40
C GLY A 301 -9.03 20.79 14.17
N ASN A 302 -10.26 20.36 14.41
CA ASN A 302 -10.52 19.25 15.31
C ASN A 302 -11.38 18.15 14.71
N ASP A 303 -11.21 16.91 15.17
CA ASP A 303 -11.93 15.74 14.67
C ASP A 303 -11.77 15.60 13.15
N LEU A 304 -10.54 15.33 12.72
CA LEU A 304 -10.16 15.24 11.32
C LEU A 304 -9.75 13.81 10.98
N VAL A 305 -10.25 13.29 9.86
CA VAL A 305 -9.96 11.92 9.42
C VAL A 305 -9.41 11.94 7.99
N PHE A 306 -8.16 11.54 7.83
CA PHE A 306 -7.50 11.35 6.53
C PHE A 306 -7.19 9.88 6.36
N ARG A 307 -7.98 9.20 5.53
CA ARG A 307 -8.01 7.75 5.52
C ARG A 307 -7.92 7.14 4.14
N ARG A 308 -7.01 6.18 3.95
CA ARG A 308 -6.87 5.37 2.71
C ARG A 308 -6.71 6.23 1.45
N ASN A 309 -6.11 7.40 1.60
CA ASN A 309 -5.77 8.24 0.47
C ASN A 309 -4.45 7.77 -0.14
N HIS A 310 -4.32 7.96 -1.45
CA HIS A 310 -3.07 7.84 -2.17
C HIS A 310 -2.53 9.26 -2.38
N ILE A 311 -1.44 9.62 -1.72
CA ILE A 311 -0.85 10.97 -1.76
C ILE A 311 0.53 10.86 -2.39
N HIS A 312 0.70 11.36 -3.60
CA HIS A 312 1.92 11.05 -4.35
C HIS A 312 2.33 12.10 -5.39
N GLU A 313 3.63 12.17 -5.69
CA GLU A 313 4.24 13.19 -6.57
C GLU A 313 3.87 14.63 -6.19
N ILE A 314 4.20 14.97 -4.95
CA ILE A 314 3.91 16.24 -4.28
C ILE A 314 5.19 17.07 -4.18
N CYS A 315 5.07 18.41 -4.25
CA CYS A 315 6.22 19.33 -4.26
C CYS A 315 6.59 19.96 -2.90
N HIS A 316 6.00 19.48 -1.82
CA HIS A 316 6.17 19.89 -0.43
C HIS A 316 5.53 18.77 0.43
N ASP A 317 5.11 19.04 1.64
CA ASP A 317 4.59 17.99 2.54
C ASP A 317 3.33 17.25 2.03
N GLY A 318 3.27 15.95 2.29
CA GLY A 318 2.11 15.11 1.99
C GLY A 318 0.90 15.50 2.84
N VAL A 319 1.05 15.50 4.16
CA VAL A 319 0.02 15.95 5.10
C VAL A 319 0.62 16.92 6.12
N GLN A 320 0.04 18.11 6.26
CA GLN A 320 0.41 19.10 7.26
C GLN A 320 -0.67 19.22 8.32
N LEU A 321 -0.27 19.12 9.59
CA LEU A 321 -1.14 19.34 10.75
C LEU A 321 -0.61 20.49 11.60
N THR A 322 -1.40 21.55 11.70
CA THR A 322 -1.04 22.75 12.46
C THR A 322 -2.10 23.05 13.51
N GLY A 323 -1.76 22.87 14.78
CA GLY A 323 -2.65 23.15 15.92
C GLY A 323 -3.96 22.37 15.85
N CYS A 324 -3.87 21.07 15.58
CA CYS A 324 -5.03 20.19 15.47
C CYS A 324 -5.30 19.42 16.75
N ASP A 325 -6.56 19.03 16.96
CA ASP A 325 -7.00 18.18 18.08
C ASP A 325 -7.82 17.00 17.56
N GLN A 326 -7.56 15.78 18.00
CA GLN A 326 -8.24 14.58 17.51
C GLN A 326 -8.10 14.40 16.00
N VAL A 327 -6.94 13.91 15.56
CA VAL A 327 -6.69 13.63 14.14
C VAL A 327 -6.39 12.16 13.94
N LEU A 328 -7.06 11.55 12.96
CA LEU A 328 -6.77 10.19 12.51
C LEU A 328 -6.18 10.24 11.10
N VAL A 329 -4.94 9.81 10.94
CA VAL A 329 -4.28 9.56 9.66
C VAL A 329 -4.12 8.04 9.50
N GLU A 330 -5.00 7.41 8.73
CA GLU A 330 -5.12 5.95 8.70
C GLU A 330 -5.02 5.35 7.29
N GLY A 331 -4.22 4.30 7.09
CA GLY A 331 -4.33 3.50 5.85
C GLY A 331 -3.82 4.21 4.59
N ASN A 332 -3.20 5.38 4.70
CA ASN A 332 -2.78 6.18 3.54
C ASN A 332 -1.47 5.64 2.96
N ARG A 333 -1.31 5.80 1.65
CA ARG A 333 -0.06 5.55 0.93
C ARG A 333 0.54 6.90 0.51
N ILE A 334 1.69 7.27 1.06
CA ILE A 334 2.31 8.59 0.88
C ILE A 334 3.72 8.42 0.31
N HIS A 335 3.97 8.88 -0.91
CA HIS A 335 5.27 8.63 -1.54
C HIS A 335 5.63 9.53 -2.73
N ASN A 336 6.92 9.48 -3.11
CA ASN A 336 7.52 10.25 -4.20
C ASN A 336 7.36 11.77 -3.97
N LEU A 337 7.85 12.22 -2.83
CA LEU A 337 7.75 13.58 -2.33
C LEU A 337 9.09 14.30 -2.57
N ASP A 338 9.09 15.35 -3.39
CA ASP A 338 10.28 16.06 -3.92
C ASP A 338 9.99 17.57 -3.92
N ASP A 339 10.75 18.40 -3.19
CA ASP A 339 10.52 19.84 -2.94
C ASP A 339 10.35 20.73 -4.18
N GLY A 340 10.60 20.16 -5.36
CA GLY A 340 10.28 20.77 -6.63
C GLY A 340 11.37 21.69 -7.15
N GLU A 341 12.58 21.65 -6.58
CA GLU A 341 13.71 22.51 -6.93
C GLU A 341 14.96 21.69 -7.35
N ASP A 342 15.84 22.27 -8.17
CA ASP A 342 17.19 21.74 -8.39
C ASP A 342 18.17 22.39 -7.40
N ASP A 343 19.01 21.60 -6.70
CA ASP A 343 19.87 22.10 -5.61
C ASP A 343 21.07 22.97 -6.09
N ILE A 344 21.00 23.53 -7.30
CA ILE A 344 22.11 24.24 -7.94
C ILE A 344 22.27 25.67 -7.37
N ALA A 345 21.23 26.24 -6.75
CA ALA A 345 21.36 27.45 -5.93
C ALA A 345 20.29 27.49 -4.82
N PRO A 346 20.67 27.74 -3.56
CA PRO A 346 19.71 27.69 -2.47
C PRO A 346 18.67 28.83 -2.54
N PRO A 347 17.36 28.58 -2.72
CA PRO A 347 16.34 29.60 -2.52
C PRO A 347 16.32 30.12 -1.07
N VAL A 348 15.81 31.33 -0.89
CA VAL A 348 15.70 32.05 0.40
C VAL A 348 14.54 31.56 1.29
N TRP A 349 13.79 30.53 0.87
CA TRP A 349 12.65 29.94 1.58
C TRP A 349 12.88 28.45 1.93
N ASN A 350 12.07 27.92 2.85
CA ASN A 350 12.24 26.57 3.40
C ASN A 350 12.11 25.47 2.33
N ARG A 351 12.99 24.46 2.39
CA ARG A 351 13.22 23.42 1.37
C ARG A 351 13.09 22.03 1.97
N HIS A 352 11.87 21.67 2.33
CA HIS A 352 11.66 20.45 3.08
C HIS A 352 10.35 19.82 2.67
N CYS A 353 10.40 18.54 2.35
CA CYS A 353 9.28 17.77 1.84
C CYS A 353 9.13 16.50 2.67
N ASP A 354 8.18 16.53 3.60
CA ASP A 354 7.89 15.43 4.53
C ASP A 354 6.66 14.64 4.13
N GLY A 355 6.64 13.33 4.43
CA GLY A 355 5.41 12.53 4.31
C GLY A 355 4.28 13.14 5.15
N LEU A 356 4.53 13.31 6.45
CA LEU A 356 3.69 14.05 7.38
C LEU A 356 4.52 15.11 8.11
N HIS A 357 4.01 16.33 8.20
CA HIS A 357 4.63 17.41 8.95
C HIS A 357 3.66 17.98 9.99
N LEU A 358 4.05 17.87 11.26
CA LEU A 358 3.28 18.37 12.38
C LEU A 358 4.05 19.48 13.09
N TYR A 359 3.48 20.67 13.13
CA TYR A 359 4.13 21.84 13.71
C TYR A 359 3.13 22.81 14.36
N PRO A 360 3.55 23.59 15.38
CA PRO A 360 2.73 24.66 15.94
C PRO A 360 2.75 25.91 15.06
N GLU A 361 1.71 26.73 15.12
CA GLU A 361 1.64 27.97 14.34
C GLU A 361 2.56 29.07 14.93
N ALA A 362 3.33 29.74 14.07
CA ALA A 362 4.42 30.60 14.50
C ALA A 362 4.00 31.95 15.15
N ASP A 363 2.86 32.56 14.78
CA ASP A 363 2.70 34.03 14.90
C ASP A 363 1.40 34.56 15.56
N ALA A 364 0.76 33.82 16.46
CA ALA A 364 -0.30 34.38 17.32
C ALA A 364 -0.17 33.91 18.79
N ALA A 365 -0.87 34.56 19.73
CA ALA A 365 -0.88 34.24 21.17
C ALA A 365 -1.29 32.78 21.46
N PRO A 366 -1.05 32.24 22.69
CA PRO A 366 -0.61 30.85 22.92
C PRO A 366 -1.35 29.85 22.02
N VAL A 367 -0.72 29.48 20.92
CA VAL A 367 -1.32 28.58 19.95
C VAL A 367 -1.06 27.15 20.36
N ASP A 368 -2.12 26.35 20.35
CA ASP A 368 -2.17 25.00 20.91
C ASP A 368 -1.28 24.03 20.11
N ALA A 369 -0.56 23.17 20.83
CA ALA A 369 0.16 22.06 20.23
C ALA A 369 -0.83 21.11 19.54
N ASN A 370 -0.33 20.24 18.65
CA ASN A 370 -1.16 19.14 18.17
C ASN A 370 -1.46 18.18 19.34
N VAL A 371 -2.71 17.74 19.47
CA VAL A 371 -3.18 16.86 20.56
C VAL A 371 -4.02 15.73 19.98
N GLY A 372 -3.88 14.50 20.49
CA GLY A 372 -4.76 13.40 20.10
C GLY A 372 -4.57 12.98 18.64
N VAL A 373 -3.33 12.81 18.18
CA VAL A 373 -3.05 12.42 16.80
C VAL A 373 -2.72 10.92 16.74
N THR A 374 -3.53 10.18 15.99
CA THR A 374 -3.29 8.77 15.67
C THR A 374 -2.85 8.63 14.21
N ILE A 375 -1.66 8.09 13.99
CA ILE A 375 -1.11 7.77 12.67
C ILE A 375 -0.99 6.25 12.62
N ARG A 376 -1.87 5.59 11.86
CA ARG A 376 -1.89 4.13 11.84
C ARG A 376 -2.09 3.49 10.50
N GLY A 377 -1.46 2.35 10.28
CA GLY A 377 -1.69 1.58 9.06
C GLY A 377 -1.25 2.31 7.77
N ASN A 378 -0.37 3.30 7.84
CA ASN A 378 0.08 4.03 6.65
C ASN A 378 1.33 3.38 6.06
N THR A 379 1.53 3.56 4.76
CA THR A 379 2.76 3.22 4.05
C THR A 379 3.40 4.50 3.54
N ILE A 380 4.58 4.86 4.06
CA ILE A 380 5.25 6.14 3.80
C ILE A 380 6.68 5.87 3.34
N PHE A 381 7.06 6.31 2.14
CA PHE A 381 8.38 6.02 1.56
C PHE A 381 8.74 7.07 0.51
N HIS A 382 10.02 7.12 0.09
CA HIS A 382 10.47 8.07 -0.93
C HIS A 382 10.07 9.51 -0.63
N CYS A 383 10.32 9.94 0.60
CA CYS A 383 10.23 11.33 1.00
C CYS A 383 11.64 11.92 0.92
N GLU A 384 11.79 13.04 0.22
CA GLU A 384 13.07 13.74 0.13
C GLU A 384 13.68 14.01 1.50
N ALA A 385 12.86 14.45 2.45
CA ALA A 385 13.32 14.79 3.77
C ALA A 385 12.87 13.73 4.80
N MET A 386 11.79 13.91 5.56
CA MET A 386 11.39 12.92 6.57
C MET A 386 10.13 12.17 6.17
N GLY A 387 10.01 10.92 6.61
CA GLY A 387 8.73 10.21 6.52
C GLY A 387 7.69 10.90 7.40
N ILE A 388 8.04 11.17 8.66
CA ILE A 388 7.28 12.05 9.53
C ILE A 388 8.20 13.02 10.28
N MET A 389 7.86 14.30 10.23
CA MET A 389 8.48 15.36 11.01
C MET A 389 7.51 15.90 12.05
N PHE A 390 7.97 15.95 13.30
CA PHE A 390 7.31 16.68 14.37
C PHE A 390 8.29 17.73 14.89
N GLN A 391 7.94 19.00 14.68
CA GLN A 391 8.78 20.13 15.09
C GLN A 391 7.98 21.14 15.90
N ASN A 392 8.55 21.56 17.02
CA ASN A 392 8.23 22.75 17.78
C ASN A 392 9.42 23.73 17.61
N ARG A 393 9.14 24.99 17.29
CA ARG A 393 10.21 26.00 17.22
C ARG A 393 10.81 26.19 18.62
N GLU A 394 12.14 26.23 18.70
CA GLU A 394 12.93 26.31 19.95
C GLU A 394 12.63 27.53 20.85
N THR A 395 11.82 28.50 20.40
CA THR A 395 11.58 29.76 21.10
C THR A 395 10.32 29.78 21.98
N LYS A 396 9.44 28.76 21.92
CA LYS A 396 8.22 28.64 22.75
C LYS A 396 7.98 27.19 23.22
N ILE A 397 7.61 27.01 24.49
CA ILE A 397 7.22 25.70 25.06
C ILE A 397 5.81 25.38 24.57
N HIS A 398 5.67 24.45 23.63
CA HIS A 398 4.40 23.87 23.19
C HIS A 398 4.44 22.39 23.54
N VAL A 399 3.44 21.90 24.28
CA VAL A 399 3.43 20.52 24.78
C VAL A 399 2.43 19.69 23.99
N SER A 400 2.92 19.00 22.96
CA SER A 400 2.15 17.97 22.25
C SER A 400 1.86 16.79 23.18
N ARG A 401 0.69 16.17 23.02
CA ARG A 401 0.30 15.02 23.84
C ARG A 401 -0.68 14.09 23.14
N ASP A 402 -0.77 12.86 23.64
CA ASP A 402 -1.72 11.83 23.23
C ASP A 402 -1.51 11.44 21.76
N PHE A 403 -0.29 11.00 21.45
CA PHE A 403 0.12 10.59 20.11
C PHE A 403 0.23 9.08 20.03
N VAL A 404 -0.34 8.50 18.98
CA VAL A 404 -0.22 7.06 18.69
C VAL A 404 0.28 6.89 17.27
N VAL A 405 1.41 6.19 17.11
CA VAL A 405 1.96 5.81 15.81
C VAL A 405 2.06 4.29 15.79
N GLU A 406 1.18 3.63 15.02
CA GLU A 406 1.07 2.17 15.06
C GLU A 406 0.79 1.48 13.72
N ASN A 407 1.23 0.24 13.54
CA ASN A 407 0.96 -0.54 12.33
C ASN A 407 1.42 0.15 11.01
N ASN A 408 2.36 1.09 11.04
CA ASN A 408 2.82 1.77 9.83
C ASN A 408 4.04 1.07 9.23
N VAL A 409 4.16 1.16 7.91
CA VAL A 409 5.36 0.76 7.15
C VAL A 409 6.06 2.01 6.65
N PHE A 410 7.33 2.15 7.02
CA PHE A 410 8.18 3.25 6.58
C PHE A 410 9.27 2.70 5.65
N GLY A 411 9.31 3.17 4.42
CA GLY A 411 10.44 2.95 3.53
C GLY A 411 11.54 4.01 3.71
N PRO A 412 12.62 3.91 2.93
CA PRO A 412 13.71 4.87 2.97
C PRO A 412 13.26 6.30 2.64
N SER A 413 13.88 7.26 3.31
CA SER A 413 13.78 8.71 3.05
C SER A 413 15.18 9.31 2.87
N GLY A 414 15.27 10.54 2.37
CA GLY A 414 16.56 11.26 2.31
C GLY A 414 17.05 11.71 3.69
N GLY A 415 16.13 11.97 4.62
CA GLY A 415 16.34 12.22 6.05
C GLY A 415 15.76 11.09 6.92
N PHE A 416 15.25 11.42 8.11
CA PHE A 416 14.71 10.43 9.06
C PHE A 416 13.37 9.84 8.59
N SER A 417 13.17 8.53 8.72
CA SER A 417 11.84 7.93 8.54
C SER A 417 10.82 8.50 9.52
N ILE A 418 11.27 8.82 10.74
CA ILE A 418 10.49 9.56 11.73
C ILE A 418 11.41 10.42 12.60
N HIS A 419 11.04 11.68 12.81
CA HIS A 419 11.79 12.61 13.62
C HIS A 419 10.86 13.43 14.51
N PHE A 420 10.83 13.09 15.78
CA PHE A 420 10.31 13.93 16.84
C PHE A 420 11.45 14.71 17.47
N LYS A 421 11.55 16.00 17.13
CA LYS A 421 12.58 16.88 17.69
C LYS A 421 12.25 17.34 19.12
N ASP A 422 11.00 17.22 19.54
CA ASP A 422 10.48 17.80 20.77
C ASP A 422 9.87 16.79 21.72
N TYR A 423 9.74 17.17 22.99
CA TYR A 423 9.11 16.35 24.01
C TYR A 423 7.60 16.23 23.78
N CYS A 424 7.05 15.09 24.19
CA CYS A 424 5.65 14.73 24.02
C CYS A 424 5.18 13.93 25.24
N HIS A 425 3.97 14.17 25.71
CA HIS A 425 3.35 13.36 26.76
C HIS A 425 2.39 12.32 26.16
N SER A 426 2.32 11.13 26.76
CA SER A 426 1.44 10.04 26.29
C SER A 426 1.72 9.67 24.82
N PHE A 427 2.97 9.35 24.50
CA PHE A 427 3.38 8.94 23.15
C PHE A 427 3.49 7.42 23.07
N VAL A 428 2.78 6.80 22.13
CA VAL A 428 2.86 5.36 21.86
C VAL A 428 3.38 5.13 20.46
N PHE A 429 4.47 4.36 20.35
CA PHE A 429 5.07 3.94 19.08
C PHE A 429 5.17 2.42 19.05
N ARG A 430 4.28 1.75 18.32
CA ARG A 430 4.20 0.28 18.36
C ARG A 430 3.86 -0.39 17.06
N HIS A 431 4.29 -1.63 16.86
CA HIS A 431 3.94 -2.39 15.65
C HIS A 431 4.28 -1.66 14.34
N ASN A 432 5.32 -0.83 14.31
CA ASN A 432 5.76 -0.19 13.07
C ASN A 432 6.91 -0.99 12.45
N SER A 433 7.00 -0.97 11.13
CA SER A 433 8.07 -1.62 10.37
C SER A 433 8.88 -0.57 9.61
N MET A 434 10.15 -0.43 9.98
CA MET A 434 11.12 0.41 9.28
C MET A 434 11.89 -0.46 8.28
N LEU A 435 11.71 -0.19 7.00
CA LEU A 435 12.34 -0.92 5.90
C LEU A 435 13.58 -0.18 5.45
N HIS A 436 14.57 -0.94 5.00
CA HIS A 436 15.77 -0.42 4.36
C HIS A 436 15.94 -1.14 3.04
N VAL A 437 16.32 -0.36 2.02
CA VAL A 437 16.57 -0.86 0.68
C VAL A 437 17.87 -0.20 0.25
N GLU A 438 18.86 -1.04 -0.04
CA GLU A 438 20.21 -0.59 -0.35
C GLU A 438 20.22 0.17 -1.68
N ASN A 439 20.84 1.36 -1.71
CA ASN A 439 20.90 2.24 -2.89
C ASN A 439 19.53 2.63 -3.47
N ASP A 440 18.50 2.67 -2.63
CA ASP A 440 17.17 3.06 -3.08
C ASP A 440 17.12 4.51 -3.53
N SER A 441 16.30 4.74 -4.55
CA SER A 441 16.13 6.05 -5.15
C SER A 441 14.79 6.12 -5.87
N PHE A 442 14.28 7.34 -5.99
CA PHE A 442 13.11 7.61 -6.79
C PHE A 442 13.35 8.79 -7.72
N VAL A 443 12.72 8.74 -8.89
CA VAL A 443 12.73 9.86 -9.81
C VAL A 443 11.57 10.76 -9.47
N GLY A 444 11.87 11.85 -8.76
CA GLY A 444 10.97 12.95 -8.52
C GLY A 444 10.58 13.69 -9.80
N ARG A 445 10.06 14.90 -9.64
CA ARG A 445 9.59 15.68 -10.78
C ARG A 445 10.73 16.30 -11.57
N TYR A 446 11.78 16.71 -10.87
CA TYR A 446 12.90 17.46 -11.48
C TYR A 446 14.22 16.70 -11.41
N ARG A 447 14.34 15.74 -10.48
CA ARG A 447 15.60 15.03 -10.22
C ARG A 447 15.38 13.60 -9.75
N THR A 448 16.48 12.85 -9.66
CA THR A 448 16.51 11.57 -8.97
C THR A 448 17.03 11.81 -7.57
N LEU A 449 16.26 11.40 -6.57
CA LEU A 449 16.61 11.52 -5.17
C LEU A 449 17.04 10.16 -4.65
N ALA A 450 18.21 10.11 -4.03
CA ALA A 450 18.63 8.96 -3.26
C ALA A 450 17.89 8.96 -1.92
N CYS A 451 17.30 7.82 -1.56
CA CYS A 451 16.63 7.61 -0.28
C CYS A 451 17.28 6.40 0.36
N ALA A 452 18.12 6.60 1.36
CA ALA A 452 18.87 5.50 1.98
C ALA A 452 18.68 5.44 3.49
N SER A 453 18.06 6.47 4.09
CA SER A 453 17.94 6.58 5.53
C SER A 453 16.67 5.88 6.03
N SER A 454 16.87 5.02 7.01
CA SER A 454 15.83 4.40 7.86
C SER A 454 15.88 4.94 9.29
N ALA A 455 16.46 6.14 9.48
CA ALA A 455 16.73 6.69 10.80
C ALA A 455 15.47 7.06 11.57
N VAL A 456 15.53 6.89 12.88
CA VAL A 456 14.42 7.09 13.82
C VAL A 456 14.88 8.00 14.96
N GLY A 457 14.14 9.09 15.18
CA GLY A 457 14.24 9.97 16.34
C GLY A 457 12.90 10.07 17.04
N LEU A 458 12.82 9.55 18.28
CA LEU A 458 11.59 9.49 19.07
C LEU A 458 11.70 10.42 20.29
N PRO A 459 10.57 10.87 20.88
CA PRO A 459 10.55 11.91 21.90
C PRO A 459 10.94 11.37 23.29
N THR A 460 12.07 10.68 23.41
CA THR A 460 12.58 10.11 24.66
C THR A 460 13.46 11.10 25.43
N TYR A 461 12.95 12.32 25.60
CA TYR A 461 13.59 13.39 26.35
C TYR A 461 13.16 13.37 27.82
N ALA A 462 13.97 13.90 28.73
CA ALA A 462 13.66 13.97 30.16
C ALA A 462 12.34 14.72 30.49
N ALA A 463 11.92 15.61 29.59
CA ALA A 463 10.68 16.36 29.73
C ALA A 463 9.45 15.60 29.20
N SER A 464 9.62 14.46 28.51
CA SER A 464 8.52 13.61 28.06
C SER A 464 8.03 12.69 29.17
N SER A 465 6.78 12.24 29.09
CA SER A 465 6.20 11.23 30.00
C SER A 465 5.18 10.37 29.27
N GLY A 466 4.85 9.20 29.80
CA GLY A 466 3.93 8.24 29.15
C GLY A 466 4.45 7.71 27.82
N VAL A 467 5.77 7.74 27.58
CA VAL A 467 6.39 7.29 26.33
C VAL A 467 6.50 5.77 26.32
N GLN A 468 5.90 5.12 25.34
CA GLN A 468 5.90 3.67 25.17
C GLN A 468 6.36 3.28 23.76
N ILE A 469 7.35 2.40 23.66
CA ILE A 469 7.98 1.98 22.41
C ILE A 469 8.10 0.45 22.39
N TYR A 470 7.26 -0.26 21.64
CA TYR A 470 7.28 -1.73 21.66
C TYR A 470 6.78 -2.41 20.38
N ASN A 471 7.18 -3.66 20.15
CA ASN A 471 6.76 -4.45 18.99
C ASN A 471 7.11 -3.80 17.64
N ASN A 472 8.16 -2.98 17.55
CA ASN A 472 8.59 -2.36 16.28
C ASN A 472 9.75 -3.14 15.64
N ILE A 473 9.81 -3.14 14.31
CA ILE A 473 10.99 -3.54 13.55
C ILE A 473 11.77 -2.28 13.19
N PHE A 474 13.00 -2.19 13.67
CA PHE A 474 13.98 -1.17 13.33
C PHE A 474 15.07 -1.74 12.43
N HIS A 475 15.49 -0.95 11.43
CA HIS A 475 16.63 -1.27 10.58
C HIS A 475 17.81 -0.34 10.88
N GLY A 476 19.01 -0.91 11.07
CA GLY A 476 20.24 -0.22 11.50
C GLY A 476 21.03 0.48 10.40
N GLN A 477 21.84 1.44 10.84
CA GLN A 477 22.38 2.56 10.06
C GLN A 477 23.39 2.22 8.97
N ASP A 478 23.27 2.96 7.86
CA ASP A 478 24.38 3.41 7.01
C ASP A 478 25.02 4.74 7.45
N THR A 479 24.42 5.56 8.33
CA THR A 479 25.04 6.84 8.76
C THR A 479 24.63 7.30 10.16
N ASN A 480 25.56 7.92 10.92
CA ASN A 480 25.54 8.50 12.29
C ASN A 480 24.28 9.26 12.83
N TRP A 481 23.13 9.24 12.16
CA TRP A 481 21.97 10.09 12.41
C TRP A 481 20.76 9.37 13.05
N GLY A 482 20.93 8.57 14.08
CA GLY A 482 19.85 7.72 14.61
C GLY A 482 20.11 7.37 16.06
N TRP A 483 19.26 7.89 16.94
CA TRP A 483 19.33 7.66 18.37
C TRP A 483 17.94 7.27 18.85
N ILE A 484 17.69 5.96 18.93
CA ILE A 484 16.67 5.47 19.85
C ILE A 484 17.36 5.44 21.22
N ASN A 485 16.99 6.38 22.09
CA ASN A 485 17.49 6.44 23.46
C ASN A 485 16.37 5.96 24.38
N PRO A 486 16.52 4.90 25.18
CA PRO A 486 15.41 4.33 25.94
C PRO A 486 15.24 5.05 27.28
N LEU A 487 16.15 5.99 27.62
CA LEU A 487 16.42 6.46 28.98
C LEU A 487 15.24 7.22 29.62
N HIS A 488 14.25 7.60 28.81
CA HIS A 488 13.02 8.25 29.25
C HIS A 488 11.74 7.60 28.68
N ALA A 489 11.84 6.40 28.11
CA ALA A 489 10.66 5.61 27.79
C ALA A 489 10.17 4.86 29.04
N GLU A 490 8.90 4.99 29.37
CA GLU A 490 8.27 4.24 30.47
C GLU A 490 8.09 2.76 30.11
N ARG A 491 7.94 2.46 28.80
CA ARG A 491 7.97 1.11 28.26
C ARG A 491 8.86 1.07 27.03
N PHE A 492 9.80 0.13 27.02
CA PHE A 492 10.68 -0.14 25.87
C PHE A 492 10.92 -1.65 25.76
N ASP A 493 10.21 -2.32 24.86
CA ASP A 493 10.07 -3.79 24.95
C ASP A 493 9.76 -4.49 23.61
N HIS A 494 10.23 -5.73 23.41
CA HIS A 494 9.96 -6.59 22.24
C HIS A 494 10.14 -5.88 20.88
N ASN A 495 11.18 -5.06 20.74
CA ASN A 495 11.55 -4.48 19.46
C ASN A 495 12.59 -5.37 18.75
N LEU A 496 12.45 -5.52 17.43
CA LEU A 496 13.39 -6.25 16.59
C LEU A 496 14.32 -5.27 15.87
N TYR A 497 15.60 -5.60 15.81
CA TYR A 497 16.67 -4.82 15.22
C TYR A 497 17.36 -5.64 14.13
N HIS A 498 17.23 -5.20 12.88
CA HIS A 498 17.95 -5.79 11.75
C HIS A 498 19.15 -4.89 11.36
N ARG A 499 20.32 -5.48 11.06
CA ARG A 499 21.59 -4.76 10.75
C ARG A 499 21.99 -3.71 11.79
N TRP A 500 21.78 -4.01 13.06
CA TRP A 500 22.08 -3.11 14.17
C TRP A 500 23.31 -3.59 14.92
N ASP A 501 24.12 -2.68 15.47
CA ASP A 501 25.17 -3.04 16.41
C ASP A 501 24.51 -3.61 17.68
N ALA A 502 24.77 -4.88 17.99
CA ALA A 502 24.20 -5.55 19.15
C ALA A 502 24.49 -4.82 20.47
N ALA A 503 25.57 -4.02 20.55
CA ALA A 503 25.88 -3.19 21.71
C ALA A 503 24.94 -1.98 21.88
N LEU A 504 24.19 -1.62 20.84
CA LEU A 504 23.23 -0.51 20.80
C LEU A 504 21.77 -0.96 20.81
N ALA A 505 21.50 -2.27 20.82
CA ALA A 505 20.16 -2.80 21.02
C ALA A 505 19.74 -2.60 22.48
N GLN A 506 18.54 -2.07 22.69
CA GLN A 506 18.06 -1.63 24.00
C GLN A 506 16.68 -2.21 24.28
N GLY A 507 16.29 -2.27 25.55
CA GLY A 507 14.97 -2.73 25.98
C GLY A 507 14.93 -4.11 26.61
N GLU A 508 13.77 -4.43 27.19
CA GLU A 508 13.43 -5.80 27.56
C GLU A 508 13.13 -6.61 26.29
N ALA A 509 13.52 -7.89 26.27
CA ALA A 509 13.27 -8.84 25.17
C ALA A 509 13.63 -8.34 23.73
N ALA A 510 14.65 -7.49 23.59
CA ALA A 510 15.11 -7.03 22.29
C ALA A 510 15.65 -8.19 21.43
N ILE A 511 15.25 -8.24 20.15
CA ILE A 511 15.71 -9.24 19.19
C ILE A 511 16.67 -8.57 18.22
N VAL A 512 17.90 -9.07 18.10
CA VAL A 512 18.86 -8.61 17.08
C VAL A 512 19.06 -9.71 16.07
N THR A 513 18.88 -9.40 14.79
CA THR A 513 18.98 -10.38 13.70
C THR A 513 19.80 -9.87 12.52
N GLY A 514 20.64 -10.75 11.98
CA GLY A 514 21.35 -10.54 10.71
C GLY A 514 20.52 -10.88 9.47
N GLN A 515 19.38 -11.57 9.64
CA GLN A 515 18.48 -11.88 8.53
C GLN A 515 17.47 -10.76 8.34
N ASP A 516 17.19 -10.43 7.07
CA ASP A 516 16.14 -9.47 6.73
C ASP A 516 14.78 -10.05 7.15
N PRO A 517 14.01 -9.37 8.01
CA PRO A 517 12.71 -9.87 8.44
C PRO A 517 11.66 -9.81 7.34
N PHE A 518 11.90 -9.12 6.21
CA PHE A 518 10.92 -8.89 5.16
C PHE A 518 11.11 -9.82 3.94
N ALA A 519 9.99 -10.21 3.33
CA ALA A 519 10.00 -11.03 2.11
C ALA A 519 10.49 -10.26 0.87
N ASP A 520 10.13 -8.98 0.79
CA ASP A 520 10.59 -8.04 -0.25
C ASP A 520 10.52 -6.61 0.29
N ALA A 521 11.61 -6.12 0.88
CA ALA A 521 11.69 -4.76 1.40
C ALA A 521 11.52 -3.67 0.31
N ALA A 522 11.89 -3.96 -0.95
CA ALA A 522 11.78 -3.01 -2.05
C ALA A 522 10.32 -2.79 -2.52
N SER A 523 9.40 -3.67 -2.12
CA SER A 523 7.97 -3.49 -2.35
C SER A 523 7.32 -2.47 -1.40
N PHE A 524 8.00 -2.12 -0.30
CA PHE A 524 7.49 -1.29 0.79
C PHE A 524 6.19 -1.79 1.42
N ASP A 525 5.94 -3.10 1.34
CA ASP A 525 4.66 -3.70 1.71
C ASP A 525 4.64 -4.30 3.14
N GLY A 526 5.82 -4.30 3.79
CA GLY A 526 6.04 -4.70 5.17
C GLY A 526 5.84 -6.19 5.47
N ARG A 527 5.66 -7.04 4.45
CA ARG A 527 5.40 -8.47 4.68
C ARG A 527 6.62 -9.19 5.22
N LEU A 528 6.39 -9.98 6.26
CA LEU A 528 7.42 -10.83 6.85
C LEU A 528 7.77 -12.00 5.93
N VAL A 529 9.05 -12.36 5.89
CA VAL A 529 9.51 -13.60 5.27
C VAL A 529 9.21 -14.79 6.19
N SER A 530 8.94 -15.96 5.60
CA SER A 530 8.78 -17.20 6.38
C SER A 530 10.02 -17.46 7.23
N GLY A 531 9.82 -17.71 8.53
CA GLY A 531 10.92 -17.91 9.48
C GLY A 531 11.54 -16.63 10.04
N SER A 532 10.95 -15.46 9.75
CA SER A 532 11.36 -14.20 10.36
C SER A 532 11.30 -14.27 11.88
N ALA A 533 12.32 -13.74 12.56
CA ALA A 533 12.36 -13.66 14.02
C ALA A 533 11.30 -12.69 14.61
N ALA A 534 10.59 -11.95 13.76
CA ALA A 534 9.46 -11.13 14.16
C ALA A 534 8.20 -11.96 14.48
N ILE A 535 8.09 -13.17 13.92
CA ILE A 535 6.89 -14.01 14.00
C ILE A 535 6.70 -14.54 15.43
N ASP A 536 5.50 -14.40 15.98
CA ASP A 536 5.07 -14.85 17.32
C ASP A 536 5.93 -14.34 18.49
N ASN A 537 6.63 -13.23 18.29
CA ASN A 537 7.62 -12.69 19.23
C ASN A 537 7.27 -11.31 19.79
N GLY A 538 6.10 -10.75 19.48
CA GLY A 538 5.67 -9.48 20.05
C GLY A 538 5.05 -9.62 21.44
N SER A 539 5.15 -8.53 22.20
CA SER A 539 4.49 -8.35 23.49
C SER A 539 2.97 -8.40 23.34
N ALA A 540 2.32 -9.23 24.15
CA ALA A 540 0.86 -9.38 24.19
C ALA A 540 0.15 -8.31 25.04
N VAL A 541 0.90 -7.40 25.67
CA VAL A 541 0.37 -6.36 26.55
C VAL A 541 -0.11 -5.17 25.73
N ASP A 542 -1.33 -4.71 26.04
CA ASP A 542 -2.09 -3.69 25.30
C ASP A 542 -2.34 -4.05 23.82
N PRO A 543 -2.95 -5.24 23.56
CA PRO A 543 -3.02 -5.80 22.22
C PRO A 543 -3.83 -4.91 21.28
N ILE A 544 -3.31 -4.70 20.07
CA ILE A 544 -4.10 -4.18 18.95
C ILE A 544 -4.81 -5.37 18.32
N GLY A 545 -6.12 -5.28 18.08
CA GLY A 545 -6.87 -6.42 17.56
C GLY A 545 -6.50 -6.81 16.11
N ILE A 546 -5.85 -5.92 15.37
CA ILE A 546 -5.67 -6.06 13.94
C ILE A 546 -4.36 -5.43 13.41
N ASP A 547 -3.81 -5.97 12.32
CA ASP A 547 -2.60 -5.48 11.65
C ASP A 547 -2.89 -4.42 10.55
N LEU A 548 -1.85 -3.98 9.84
CA LEU A 548 -1.94 -3.06 8.70
C LEU A 548 -2.96 -3.51 7.62
N ARG A 549 -3.06 -4.80 7.34
CA ARG A 549 -3.75 -5.31 6.14
C ARG A 549 -5.15 -5.84 6.35
N GLY A 550 -5.50 -6.24 7.55
CA GLY A 550 -6.76 -6.97 7.74
C GLY A 550 -6.69 -7.97 8.86
N ALA A 551 -5.53 -8.61 9.01
CA ALA A 551 -5.36 -9.80 9.80
C ALA A 551 -5.63 -9.50 11.28
N ALA A 552 -6.30 -10.44 11.93
CA ALA A 552 -6.42 -10.42 13.38
C ALA A 552 -5.04 -10.73 13.95
N ARG A 553 -4.63 -9.96 14.95
CA ARG A 553 -3.44 -10.30 15.73
C ARG A 553 -3.80 -11.35 16.76
N ASP A 554 -2.92 -12.31 16.96
CA ASP A 554 -3.18 -13.40 17.90
C ASP A 554 -2.66 -13.09 19.33
N ALA A 555 -2.54 -14.13 20.17
CA ALA A 555 -2.10 -13.97 21.56
C ALA A 555 -0.60 -13.64 21.71
N ARG A 556 0.18 -13.80 20.64
CA ARG A 556 1.60 -13.43 20.53
C ARG A 556 1.77 -12.67 19.21
N PRO A 557 1.34 -11.41 19.14
CA PRO A 557 1.32 -10.68 17.88
C PRO A 557 2.72 -10.61 17.27
N ASP A 558 2.81 -10.56 15.95
CA ASP A 558 4.09 -10.38 15.30
C ASP A 558 4.66 -8.97 15.56
N ILE A 559 5.99 -8.90 15.70
CA ILE A 559 6.71 -7.62 15.76
C ILE A 559 6.59 -6.94 14.39
N GLY A 560 6.31 -5.64 14.38
CA GLY A 560 6.13 -4.85 13.17
C GLY A 560 4.67 -4.74 12.72
N ALA A 561 4.47 -4.19 11.53
CA ALA A 561 3.16 -3.74 11.04
C ALA A 561 2.26 -4.84 10.48
N HIS A 562 2.82 -6.03 10.22
CA HIS A 562 2.14 -7.11 9.51
C HIS A 562 2.11 -8.36 10.37
N GLU A 563 0.96 -9.04 10.40
CA GLU A 563 0.85 -10.38 10.97
C GLU A 563 1.12 -11.41 9.85
N PHE A 564 2.10 -12.28 10.04
CA PHE A 564 2.44 -13.35 9.13
C PHE A 564 1.29 -14.35 9.09
N VAL A 565 0.51 -14.28 8.01
CA VAL A 565 -0.51 -15.26 7.70
C VAL A 565 0.10 -16.28 6.75
N PRO A 566 0.27 -17.56 7.15
CA PRO A 566 0.76 -18.58 6.25
C PRO A 566 -0.15 -18.69 5.02
N THR A 567 0.45 -18.63 3.83
CA THR A 567 -0.27 -18.50 2.56
C THR A 567 -1.00 -19.78 2.11
N SER A 568 -0.80 -20.89 2.83
CA SER A 568 -1.50 -22.16 2.59
C SER A 568 -1.57 -23.00 3.87
N PRO A 569 -2.49 -23.97 3.95
CA PRO A 569 -2.51 -24.95 5.03
C PRO A 569 -1.20 -25.74 5.18
N TYR A 570 -0.48 -25.99 4.07
CA TYR A 570 0.86 -26.58 4.13
C TYR A 570 1.87 -25.62 4.78
N ALA A 571 1.86 -24.34 4.37
CA ALA A 571 2.75 -23.33 4.95
C ALA A 571 2.49 -23.16 6.46
N ALA A 572 1.22 -23.22 6.89
CA ALA A 572 0.88 -23.20 8.31
C ALA A 572 1.42 -24.43 9.06
N TRP A 573 1.29 -25.63 8.47
CA TRP A 573 1.84 -26.86 9.04
C TRP A 573 3.37 -26.82 9.13
N ALA A 574 4.06 -26.35 8.09
CA ALA A 574 5.51 -26.22 8.06
C ALA A 574 6.01 -25.20 9.08
N ALA A 575 5.34 -24.04 9.18
CA ALA A 575 5.65 -23.01 10.16
C ALA A 575 5.41 -23.51 11.60
N ALA A 576 4.32 -24.22 11.87
CA ALA A 576 4.04 -24.82 13.17
C ALA A 576 5.08 -25.88 13.58
N ALA A 577 5.71 -26.54 12.61
CA ALA A 577 6.84 -27.43 12.82
C ALA A 577 8.19 -26.70 12.95
N GLY A 578 8.23 -25.37 12.80
CA GLY A 578 9.46 -24.57 12.86
C GLY A 578 10.35 -24.64 11.62
N LEU A 579 9.84 -25.16 10.50
CA LEU A 579 10.61 -25.26 9.26
C LEU A 579 10.76 -23.90 8.58
N THR A 580 11.95 -23.61 8.05
CA THR A 580 12.25 -22.34 7.36
C THR A 580 13.08 -22.57 6.10
N GLY A 581 13.08 -21.59 5.18
CA GLY A 581 13.95 -21.60 3.99
C GLY A 581 13.86 -22.89 3.16
N ALA A 582 15.01 -23.49 2.86
CA ALA A 582 15.10 -24.71 2.05
C ALA A 582 14.50 -25.94 2.74
N GLU A 583 14.48 -25.97 4.08
CA GLU A 583 13.91 -27.07 4.86
C GLU A 583 12.38 -27.08 4.81
N ALA A 584 11.74 -25.95 4.46
CA ALA A 584 10.29 -25.85 4.31
C ALA A 584 9.79 -26.26 2.91
N LEU A 585 10.67 -26.56 1.95
CA LEU A 585 10.28 -26.97 0.60
C LEU A 585 9.45 -28.26 0.65
N LEU A 586 8.45 -28.37 -0.22
CA LEU A 586 7.60 -29.58 -0.35
C LEU A 586 8.43 -30.85 -0.60
N SER A 587 9.57 -30.71 -1.27
CA SER A 587 10.49 -31.79 -1.61
C SER A 587 11.62 -32.00 -0.60
N ALA A 588 11.73 -31.17 0.44
CA ALA A 588 12.77 -31.32 1.45
C ALA A 588 12.44 -32.49 2.38
N ASP A 589 13.49 -33.07 2.94
CA ASP A 589 13.47 -34.20 3.88
C ASP A 589 14.45 -33.85 5.01
N PRO A 590 14.02 -33.05 6.00
CA PRO A 590 14.92 -32.49 7.02
C PRO A 590 15.45 -33.56 8.00
N ASP A 591 14.69 -34.62 8.27
CA ASP A 591 15.08 -35.69 9.17
C ASP A 591 15.78 -36.88 8.48
N GLY A 592 15.79 -36.90 7.15
CA GLY A 592 16.57 -37.81 6.32
C GLY A 592 16.01 -39.23 6.27
N ASP A 593 14.72 -39.42 6.54
CA ASP A 593 14.07 -40.73 6.55
C ASP A 593 13.63 -41.19 5.14
N GLY A 594 13.77 -40.33 4.14
CA GLY A 594 13.39 -40.55 2.75
C GLY A 594 11.99 -40.07 2.39
N LEU A 595 11.25 -39.46 3.33
CA LEU A 595 9.94 -38.86 3.10
C LEU A 595 10.07 -37.35 2.98
N SER A 596 9.61 -36.83 1.83
CA SER A 596 9.53 -35.38 1.65
C SER A 596 8.46 -34.78 2.56
N ASN A 597 8.59 -33.51 2.94
CA ASN A 597 7.60 -32.75 3.68
C ASN A 597 6.17 -32.85 3.10
N LEU A 598 6.02 -32.90 1.76
CA LEU A 598 4.71 -33.10 1.13
C LEU A 598 4.07 -34.44 1.53
N LEU A 599 4.86 -35.50 1.62
CA LEU A 599 4.41 -36.82 2.05
C LEU A 599 4.13 -36.83 3.56
N GLU A 600 5.00 -36.24 4.37
CA GLU A 600 4.76 -36.09 5.82
C GLU A 600 3.45 -35.34 6.09
N TYR A 601 3.25 -34.19 5.45
CA TYR A 601 2.04 -33.39 5.56
C TYR A 601 0.78 -34.16 5.12
N ALA A 602 0.85 -34.87 3.99
CA ALA A 602 -0.26 -35.63 3.43
C ALA A 602 -0.61 -36.88 4.26
N LEU A 603 0.40 -37.54 4.82
CA LEU A 603 0.24 -38.81 5.54
C LEU A 603 0.11 -38.63 7.05
N GLY A 604 0.28 -37.40 7.56
CA GLY A 604 0.16 -37.06 8.99
C GLY A 604 1.41 -37.43 9.79
N GLY A 605 2.59 -37.32 9.18
CA GLY A 605 3.87 -37.54 9.83
C GLY A 605 4.50 -36.25 10.35
N SER A 606 5.78 -36.33 10.72
CA SER A 606 6.56 -35.26 11.35
C SER A 606 7.82 -34.99 10.54
N PRO A 607 8.07 -33.75 10.08
CA PRO A 607 9.23 -33.43 9.25
C PRO A 607 10.56 -33.35 10.01
N LEU A 608 10.51 -33.48 11.34
CA LEU A 608 11.67 -33.39 12.24
C LEU A 608 11.96 -34.70 12.99
N LEU A 609 11.16 -35.74 12.77
CA LEU A 609 11.26 -36.98 13.53
C LEU A 609 11.17 -38.17 12.57
N PRO A 610 12.26 -38.93 12.39
CA PRO A 610 12.30 -40.04 11.46
C PRO A 610 11.10 -40.96 11.66
N SER A 611 10.30 -41.08 10.61
CA SER A 611 9.07 -41.83 10.61
C SER A 611 9.23 -43.07 9.73
N ILE A 612 8.57 -44.16 10.12
CA ILE A 612 8.48 -45.31 9.24
C ILE A 612 7.30 -45.04 8.32
N ALA A 613 7.57 -44.80 7.03
CA ALA A 613 6.54 -44.76 6.00
C ALA A 613 5.56 -45.92 6.25
N PRO A 614 4.23 -45.68 6.31
CA PRO A 614 3.28 -46.78 6.38
C PRO A 614 3.44 -47.57 5.09
N THR A 615 4.26 -48.61 5.13
CA THR A 615 4.56 -49.43 3.98
C THR A 615 3.23 -49.97 3.48
N PRO A 616 2.86 -49.76 2.21
CA PRO A 616 1.63 -50.29 1.68
C PRO A 616 1.63 -51.80 1.90
N SER A 617 0.82 -52.26 2.86
CA SER A 617 0.66 -53.68 3.10
C SER A 617 -0.18 -54.25 1.97
N VAL A 618 0.43 -55.15 1.19
CA VAL A 618 -0.25 -55.82 0.09
C VAL A 618 -0.94 -57.07 0.62
N ILE A 619 -2.27 -57.08 0.62
CA ILE A 619 -3.07 -58.29 0.87
C ILE A 619 -3.62 -58.77 -0.46
N PHE A 620 -3.35 -60.04 -0.80
CA PHE A 620 -3.94 -60.71 -1.95
C PHE A 620 -5.18 -61.47 -1.52
N SER A 621 -6.34 -61.12 -2.06
CA SER A 621 -7.57 -61.91 -1.96
C SER A 621 -8.36 -61.80 -3.26
N ASP A 622 -8.87 -62.92 -3.77
CA ASP A 622 -9.79 -62.98 -4.91
C ASP A 622 -9.33 -62.26 -6.20
N GLY A 623 -8.04 -62.34 -6.53
CA GLY A 623 -7.49 -61.76 -7.78
C GLY A 623 -7.26 -60.24 -7.75
N ALA A 624 -7.40 -59.59 -6.59
CA ALA A 624 -7.05 -58.19 -6.39
C ALA A 624 -5.95 -58.03 -5.34
N GLY A 625 -5.01 -57.10 -5.57
CA GLY A 625 -4.07 -56.63 -4.56
C GLY A 625 -4.65 -55.39 -3.88
N ALA A 626 -4.76 -55.40 -2.55
CA ALA A 626 -5.13 -54.22 -1.79
C ALA A 626 -3.88 -53.58 -1.20
N PHE A 627 -3.73 -52.25 -1.27
CA PHE A 627 -2.72 -51.52 -0.50
C PHE A 627 -3.39 -50.49 0.42
N SER A 628 -2.77 -50.21 1.57
CA SER A 628 -3.30 -49.26 2.54
C SER A 628 -2.30 -48.14 2.81
N HIS A 629 -2.78 -46.91 3.01
CA HIS A 629 -1.96 -45.75 3.36
C HIS A 629 -2.72 -44.83 4.33
N ARG A 630 -1.98 -44.03 5.11
CA ARG A 630 -2.58 -43.00 5.97
C ARG A 630 -3.02 -41.80 5.14
N ARG A 631 -4.00 -41.04 5.63
CA ARG A 631 -4.40 -39.74 5.09
C ARG A 631 -4.63 -38.77 6.24
N ASN A 632 -3.94 -37.63 6.19
CA ASN A 632 -4.30 -36.46 6.98
C ASN A 632 -5.55 -35.81 6.37
N LYS A 633 -6.69 -35.87 7.09
CA LYS A 633 -7.98 -35.34 6.66
C LYS A 633 -8.00 -33.81 6.55
N THR A 634 -7.07 -33.14 7.20
CA THR A 634 -6.95 -31.67 7.20
C THR A 634 -5.97 -31.15 6.16
N ALA A 635 -5.19 -32.05 5.52
CA ALA A 635 -4.22 -31.64 4.52
C ALA A 635 -4.91 -31.23 3.21
N ALA A 636 -4.59 -30.02 2.73
CA ALA A 636 -5.02 -29.49 1.44
C ALA A 636 -4.22 -30.11 0.27
N VAL A 637 -4.40 -31.42 0.06
CA VAL A 637 -3.73 -32.21 -0.99
C VAL A 637 -4.73 -33.11 -1.71
N THR A 638 -4.42 -33.49 -2.95
CA THR A 638 -5.13 -34.52 -3.70
C THR A 638 -4.30 -35.80 -3.75
N PHE A 639 -4.97 -36.93 -3.51
CA PHE A 639 -4.41 -38.27 -3.65
C PHE A 639 -4.89 -38.87 -4.96
N ALA A 640 -3.95 -39.23 -5.83
CA ALA A 640 -4.19 -39.99 -7.04
C ALA A 640 -3.45 -41.33 -6.97
N TYR A 641 -3.95 -42.30 -7.73
CA TYR A 641 -3.39 -43.64 -7.77
C TYR A 641 -2.99 -43.97 -9.19
N GLU A 642 -1.82 -44.61 -9.35
CA GLU A 642 -1.34 -45.02 -10.66
C GLU A 642 -0.84 -46.45 -10.61
N THR A 643 -0.92 -47.13 -11.75
CA THR A 643 -0.44 -48.49 -11.93
C THR A 643 0.59 -48.57 -13.03
N SER A 644 1.47 -49.56 -12.93
CA SER A 644 2.49 -49.87 -13.93
C SER A 644 2.69 -51.37 -14.02
N THR A 645 3.17 -51.86 -15.16
CA THR A 645 3.64 -53.24 -15.33
C THR A 645 5.17 -53.34 -15.40
N ASP A 646 5.87 -52.21 -15.53
CA ASP A 646 7.31 -52.15 -15.81
C ASP A 646 8.09 -51.11 -14.99
N LEU A 647 7.42 -50.39 -14.07
CA LEU A 647 7.93 -49.27 -13.24
C LEU A 647 8.34 -48.01 -14.01
N SER A 648 8.30 -48.03 -15.34
CA SER A 648 8.70 -46.91 -16.20
C SER A 648 7.50 -46.16 -16.78
N THR A 649 6.42 -46.88 -17.13
CA THR A 649 5.19 -46.32 -17.69
C THR A 649 4.08 -46.43 -16.66
N TRP A 650 3.42 -45.31 -16.36
CA TRP A 650 2.40 -45.22 -15.32
C TRP A 650 1.07 -44.77 -15.93
N ALA A 651 -0.01 -45.45 -15.55
CA ALA A 651 -1.37 -45.15 -15.98
C ALA A 651 -2.27 -44.87 -14.77
N PRO A 652 -3.20 -43.90 -14.86
CA PRO A 652 -4.14 -43.62 -13.78
C PRO A 652 -4.97 -44.85 -13.39
N LEU A 653 -5.07 -45.10 -12.09
CA LEU A 653 -5.95 -46.09 -11.49
C LEU A 653 -7.18 -45.36 -10.93
N VAL A 654 -8.31 -45.47 -11.63
CA VAL A 654 -9.57 -44.85 -11.22
C VAL A 654 -10.26 -45.76 -10.21
N VAL A 655 -10.09 -45.45 -8.94
CA VAL A 655 -10.63 -46.22 -7.81
C VAL A 655 -11.05 -45.28 -6.69
N THR A 656 -12.06 -45.70 -5.92
CA THR A 656 -12.46 -44.99 -4.71
C THR A 656 -11.85 -45.70 -3.49
N PRO A 657 -10.96 -45.05 -2.73
CA PRO A 657 -10.42 -45.63 -1.50
C PRO A 657 -11.53 -45.83 -0.45
N SER A 658 -11.39 -46.87 0.35
CA SER A 658 -12.27 -47.19 1.48
C SER A 658 -11.57 -46.93 2.81
N VAL A 659 -12.27 -46.36 3.78
CA VAL A 659 -11.72 -46.11 5.12
C VAL A 659 -11.67 -47.44 5.90
N VAL A 660 -10.48 -47.82 6.37
CA VAL A 660 -10.24 -49.01 7.19
C VAL A 660 -10.43 -48.67 8.67
N THR A 661 -9.85 -47.56 9.12
CA THR A 661 -10.01 -47.01 10.48
C THR A 661 -10.16 -45.50 10.39
N GLY A 662 -11.17 -44.94 11.07
CA GLY A 662 -11.50 -43.50 10.98
C GLY A 662 -10.57 -42.57 11.76
N ASP A 663 -9.73 -43.14 12.64
CA ASP A 663 -8.75 -42.43 13.45
C ASP A 663 -7.62 -43.41 13.83
N VAL A 664 -6.40 -43.16 13.35
CA VAL A 664 -5.27 -44.11 13.49
C VAL A 664 -4.50 -43.90 14.78
N ASP A 665 -4.46 -42.66 15.29
CA ASP A 665 -3.69 -42.22 16.45
C ASP A 665 -4.57 -41.60 17.57
N GLY A 666 -5.87 -41.43 17.33
CA GLY A 666 -6.83 -40.94 18.33
C GLY A 666 -6.96 -39.42 18.37
N ASP A 667 -6.31 -38.70 17.44
CA ASP A 667 -6.33 -37.24 17.37
C ASP A 667 -7.43 -36.69 16.45
N GLY A 668 -8.13 -37.58 15.75
CA GLY A 668 -9.21 -37.26 14.83
C GLY A 668 -8.78 -36.64 13.51
N LYS A 669 -7.48 -36.53 13.22
CA LYS A 669 -6.91 -35.90 12.00
C LYS A 669 -6.44 -36.91 10.98
N VAL A 670 -5.95 -38.09 11.40
CA VAL A 670 -5.41 -39.10 10.48
C VAL A 670 -6.31 -40.32 10.38
N GLU A 671 -6.60 -40.77 9.17
CA GLU A 671 -7.33 -42.02 8.90
C GLU A 671 -6.51 -43.01 8.07
N LEU A 672 -6.88 -44.29 8.09
CA LEU A 672 -6.27 -45.33 7.25
C LEU A 672 -7.18 -45.64 6.08
N LEU A 673 -6.67 -45.48 4.86
CA LEU A 673 -7.35 -45.82 3.62
C LEU A 673 -6.84 -47.13 3.04
N ARG A 674 -7.74 -47.87 2.39
CA ARG A 674 -7.45 -49.05 1.57
C ARG A 674 -7.92 -48.85 0.15
N VAL A 675 -7.04 -49.16 -0.79
CA VAL A 675 -7.25 -49.07 -2.23
C VAL A 675 -7.13 -50.46 -2.84
N LEU A 676 -8.13 -50.84 -3.64
CA LEU A 676 -8.14 -52.10 -4.37
C LEU A 676 -7.57 -51.91 -5.77
N ALA A 677 -6.54 -52.67 -6.13
CA ALA A 677 -5.94 -52.71 -7.46
C ALA A 677 -6.17 -54.10 -8.08
N PRO A 678 -7.20 -54.27 -8.92
CA PRO A 678 -7.47 -55.55 -9.56
C PRO A 678 -6.36 -55.95 -10.54
N ILE A 679 -6.04 -57.23 -10.60
CA ILE A 679 -5.07 -57.81 -11.55
C ILE A 679 -5.86 -58.45 -12.69
N SER A 680 -5.58 -58.04 -13.93
CA SER A 680 -6.31 -58.54 -15.10
C SER A 680 -5.82 -59.93 -15.51
N ALA A 681 -6.68 -60.70 -16.19
CA ALA A 681 -6.29 -62.00 -16.73
C ALA A 681 -5.12 -61.85 -17.73
N GLY A 682 -3.98 -62.47 -17.42
CA GLY A 682 -2.74 -62.39 -18.21
C GLY A 682 -1.72 -61.35 -17.73
N GLU A 683 -2.06 -60.52 -16.74
CA GLU A 683 -1.15 -59.56 -16.11
C GLU A 683 -0.22 -60.32 -15.13
N THR A 684 1.06 -60.46 -15.49
CA THR A 684 2.03 -61.23 -14.67
C THR A 684 2.67 -60.40 -13.56
N ARG A 685 2.60 -59.07 -13.64
CA ARG A 685 3.14 -58.11 -12.67
C ARG A 685 2.31 -56.84 -12.70
N LYS A 686 2.05 -56.26 -11.52
CA LYS A 686 1.41 -54.96 -11.35
C LYS A 686 2.06 -54.21 -10.20
N PHE A 687 2.42 -52.98 -10.45
CA PHE A 687 2.93 -52.02 -9.47
C PHE A 687 1.86 -50.96 -9.26
N VAL A 688 1.76 -50.46 -8.04
CA VAL A 688 0.84 -49.38 -7.68
C VAL A 688 1.64 -48.33 -6.93
N ARG A 689 1.40 -47.06 -7.24
CA ARG A 689 1.96 -45.94 -6.47
C ARG A 689 0.88 -44.95 -6.09
N LEU A 690 1.10 -44.31 -4.95
CA LEU A 690 0.37 -43.13 -4.54
C LEU A 690 1.05 -41.90 -5.13
N VAL A 691 0.26 -40.99 -5.70
CA VAL A 691 0.69 -39.69 -6.16
C VAL A 691 -0.02 -38.65 -5.31
N VAL A 692 0.76 -37.81 -4.63
CA VAL A 692 0.26 -36.69 -3.83
C VAL A 692 0.60 -35.40 -4.57
N THR A 693 -0.40 -34.55 -4.74
CA THR A 693 -0.21 -33.19 -5.27
C THR A 693 -0.89 -32.21 -4.33
N THR A 694 -0.34 -31.00 -4.20
CA THR A 694 -1.03 -29.92 -3.49
C THR A 694 -2.35 -29.60 -4.21
N ALA A 695 -3.41 -29.33 -3.45
CA ALA A 695 -4.61 -28.77 -4.04
C ALA A 695 -4.29 -27.40 -4.65
N PRO A 696 -4.89 -27.05 -5.80
CA PRO A 696 -4.70 -25.73 -6.43
C PRO A 696 -5.15 -24.58 -5.55
#